data_AF-A0ABD2JAG0-F1
#
_entry.id   AF-A0ABD2JAG0-F1
#
_cell.length_a   1.000
_cell.length_b   1.000
_cell.length_c   1.000
_cell.angle_alpha   90.00
_cell.angle_beta   90.00
_cell.angle_gamma   90.00
#
_symmetry.space_group_name_H-M   'P 1'
#
loop_
_entity.id
_entity.type
_entity.pdbx_description
1 polymer ?
#
loop_
_entity_poly.entity_id
_entity_poly.type
_entity_poly.pdbx_seq_one_letter_code
_entity_poly.pdbx_strand_id
1 'polypeptide(L)'
;MHDPVPEIEETRSMGGSGSPAHYSPWTALLFFETKCPNSEQIVDRCTGFVVSSTLLLTAAHCAFLNYTDMLVRCNFAEEMHENFHSQWMRFSTKQLSIFIGFDDLENNTNENAVMLRGEKDIKNIILPSEFTSSQLNSGKALKYDYAIIQLVNPLSLGAYIRPICLSSRALDLSHRLGQMAGWGQILNEKNEASVPNKLQLLTVPIQETEECASREGLKKISFDQKFHMCAGGRSQGGLAGDSGSALVIEVSGRAYAVGLFSMLTTNSPFRNIMPDIFMKTTEMCGTLETVNGGTPICKNYFKEIDIECYSILREHRIDVANKACGEIQCKNKFSAVESSNGYSANQTENPAEKYAERILKLLERDDSEDNVYPAYQILDILISLNFSTCHLIGQVQHHNESLIESIRKKMPNGGQKELILSLLYESAIYDATSLYNAMMGIGTDEEILTEILISRSNAQIRAIRKAYVELYHEDLKKHIDGDTSGAYNVLLTKLIAANRKESATVNIDKALQDAPILFAVHKLGVDEETFFTKMTSESQKQLNETFRSYARFYDDTIEQKFAAEFGGDVLQALNAIVQHARNPARYFADRLSTAIKEIDIENKAFINLMNLRICDIFQSQNERDLIRLVVTRAESGDMPTIGAEFERVNGVPLTVQIVSETELATKLMLANLASAYGGDGDWE
;
A
#
# COMPACT_ATOMS: atom_id res chain seq x y z
N MET A 1 -23.11 39.96 26.80
CA MET A 1 -22.21 40.75 25.93
C MET A 1 -21.65 39.78 24.93
N HIS A 2 -22.04 39.94 23.67
CA HIS A 2 -21.45 39.21 22.56
C HIS A 2 -20.07 39.81 22.30
N ASP A 3 -19.03 39.01 22.43
CA ASP A 3 -17.72 39.29 21.85
C ASP A 3 -17.38 38.16 20.87
N PRO A 4 -16.61 38.49 19.81
CA PRO A 4 -16.81 37.94 18.48
C PRO A 4 -16.11 36.60 18.29
N VAL A 5 -16.72 35.77 17.43
CA VAL A 5 -16.05 34.65 16.77
C VAL A 5 -14.83 35.21 16.04
N PRO A 6 -13.61 34.69 16.25
CA PRO A 6 -12.49 35.06 15.41
C PRO A 6 -12.81 34.59 13.98
N GLU A 7 -12.92 35.54 13.05
CA GLU A 7 -12.83 35.27 11.62
C GLU A 7 -11.46 34.66 11.38
N ILE A 8 -11.44 33.35 11.13
CA ILE A 8 -10.27 32.63 10.63
C ILE A 8 -10.37 32.72 9.12
N GLU A 9 -9.44 33.44 8.50
CA GLU A 9 -9.24 33.46 7.05
C GLU A 9 -8.91 32.03 6.57
N GLU A 10 -9.87 31.41 5.87
CA GLU A 10 -9.72 30.13 5.17
C GLU A 10 -8.80 30.30 3.96
N THR A 11 -7.52 29.95 4.06
CA THR A 11 -6.65 29.78 2.90
C THR A 11 -6.58 28.30 2.52
N ARG A 12 -7.58 27.84 1.76
CA ARG A 12 -7.79 26.42 1.39
C ARG A 12 -7.59 26.29 -0.12
N SER A 13 -6.45 25.73 -0.56
CA SER A 13 -6.15 25.57 -1.99
C SER A 13 -7.14 24.62 -2.66
N MET A 14 -8.10 25.16 -3.42
CA MET A 14 -8.96 24.39 -4.32
C MET A 14 -8.23 24.24 -5.67
N GLY A 15 -8.06 23.00 -6.16
CA GLY A 15 -7.40 22.72 -7.45
C GLY A 15 -6.04 21.99 -7.38
N GLY A 16 -5.61 21.53 -6.19
CA GLY A 16 -4.43 20.67 -6.03
C GLY A 16 -3.13 21.42 -5.71
N SER A 17 -2.05 20.64 -5.56
CA SER A 17 -0.68 21.12 -5.33
C SER A 17 0.23 20.63 -6.48
N GLY A 18 1.37 21.29 -6.71
CA GLY A 18 2.27 20.90 -7.80
C GLY A 18 2.65 19.42 -7.72
N SER A 19 2.37 18.67 -8.78
CA SER A 19 2.69 17.25 -8.88
C SER A 19 4.20 17.06 -9.00
N PRO A 20 4.81 16.10 -8.28
CA PRO A 20 6.15 15.64 -8.60
C PRO A 20 6.21 15.14 -10.04
N ALA A 21 7.35 15.33 -10.70
CA ALA A 21 7.58 14.77 -12.03
C ALA A 21 7.33 13.25 -12.01
N HIS A 22 6.74 12.71 -13.07
CA HIS A 22 6.41 11.28 -13.25
C HIS A 22 5.38 10.67 -12.31
N TYR A 23 4.80 11.43 -11.39
CA TYR A 23 3.86 10.85 -10.42
C TYR A 23 2.57 10.34 -11.09
N SER A 24 2.14 10.96 -12.19
CA SER A 24 0.95 10.56 -12.94
C SER A 24 1.25 10.41 -14.44
N PRO A 25 2.01 9.37 -14.83
CA PRO A 25 2.52 9.18 -16.20
C PRO A 25 1.42 8.77 -17.21
N TRP A 26 0.19 8.56 -16.74
CA TRP A 26 -0.98 8.30 -17.57
C TRP A 26 -1.72 9.59 -17.95
N THR A 27 -1.49 10.71 -17.28
CA THR A 27 -2.29 11.92 -17.46
C THR A 27 -2.04 12.56 -18.83
N ALA A 28 -3.13 12.97 -19.48
CA ALA A 28 -3.12 13.68 -20.75
C ALA A 28 -3.89 14.99 -20.63
N LEU A 29 -3.35 16.08 -21.19
CA LEU A 29 -4.07 17.33 -21.35
C LEU A 29 -4.72 17.35 -22.74
N LEU A 30 -6.03 17.57 -22.78
CA LEU A 30 -6.76 17.86 -24.00
C LEU A 30 -6.91 19.37 -24.12
N PHE A 31 -6.49 19.90 -25.26
CA PHE A 31 -6.39 21.31 -25.51
C PHE A 31 -7.12 21.65 -26.81
N PHE A 32 -8.12 22.52 -26.72
CA PHE A 32 -9.02 22.85 -27.82
C PHE A 32 -8.74 24.28 -28.28
N GLU A 33 -8.11 24.42 -29.45
CA GLU A 33 -7.76 25.74 -29.99
C GLU A 33 -8.85 26.27 -30.92
N THR A 34 -9.53 27.35 -30.54
CA THR A 34 -10.45 28.05 -31.44
C THR A 34 -10.24 29.56 -31.45
N LYS A 35 -10.49 30.18 -32.61
CA LYS A 35 -10.47 31.64 -32.78
C LYS A 35 -11.88 32.17 -32.64
N CYS A 36 -12.09 33.00 -31.62
CA CYS A 36 -13.35 33.70 -31.42
C CYS A 36 -13.33 35.06 -32.14
N PRO A 37 -14.46 35.57 -32.64
CA PRO A 37 -14.54 36.94 -33.16
C PRO A 37 -14.04 37.95 -32.13
N ASN A 38 -13.09 38.83 -32.48
CA ASN A 38 -12.53 39.88 -31.59
C ASN A 38 -11.74 39.41 -30.34
N SER A 39 -11.29 38.16 -30.27
CA SER A 39 -10.36 37.67 -29.25
C SER A 39 -9.34 36.71 -29.87
N GLU A 40 -8.05 36.88 -29.59
CA GLU A 40 -6.99 36.14 -30.30
C GLU A 40 -6.86 34.66 -29.93
N GLN A 41 -7.47 34.16 -28.86
CA GLN A 41 -7.55 32.71 -28.63
C GLN A 41 -8.54 32.39 -27.51
N ILE A 42 -9.46 31.45 -27.74
CA ILE A 42 -10.08 30.71 -26.64
C ILE A 42 -9.55 29.30 -26.66
N VAL A 43 -8.96 28.94 -25.53
CA VAL A 43 -8.40 27.64 -25.22
C VAL A 43 -9.34 27.02 -24.18
N ASP A 44 -10.06 25.97 -24.56
CA ASP A 44 -10.68 25.11 -23.55
C ASP A 44 -9.70 23.99 -23.20
N ARG A 45 -9.71 23.56 -21.93
CA ARG A 45 -8.85 22.50 -21.42
C ARG A 45 -9.72 21.42 -20.82
N CYS A 46 -9.39 20.18 -21.10
CA CYS A 46 -9.87 19.03 -20.35
C CYS A 46 -8.71 18.11 -20.01
N THR A 47 -8.94 17.16 -19.13
CA THR A 47 -7.98 16.12 -18.80
C THR A 47 -8.44 14.79 -19.37
N GLY A 48 -7.50 13.90 -19.62
CA GLY A 48 -7.73 12.52 -19.98
C GLY A 48 -6.63 11.64 -19.41
N PHE A 49 -6.67 10.35 -19.71
CA PHE A 49 -5.63 9.43 -19.29
C PHE A 49 -5.43 8.26 -20.26
N VAL A 50 -4.19 7.79 -20.34
CA VAL A 50 -3.73 6.69 -21.19
C VAL A 50 -4.14 5.36 -20.58
N VAL A 51 -4.79 4.49 -21.36
CA VAL A 51 -5.21 3.14 -20.94
C VAL A 51 -4.57 2.03 -21.75
N SER A 52 -4.01 2.35 -22.93
CA SER A 52 -3.11 1.48 -23.70
C SER A 52 -2.15 2.34 -24.52
N SER A 53 -1.21 1.73 -25.25
CA SER A 53 -0.34 2.48 -26.18
C SER A 53 -1.12 3.18 -27.30
N THR A 54 -2.38 2.81 -27.56
CA THR A 54 -3.18 3.37 -28.67
C THR A 54 -4.50 4.00 -28.23
N LEU A 55 -4.84 3.94 -26.94
CA LEU A 55 -6.14 4.37 -26.43
C LEU A 55 -6.01 5.29 -25.22
N LEU A 56 -6.78 6.38 -25.26
CA LEU A 56 -6.98 7.29 -24.13
C LEU A 56 -8.46 7.37 -23.76
N LEU A 57 -8.73 7.66 -22.49
CA LEU A 57 -10.04 8.00 -21.97
C LEU A 57 -10.11 9.49 -21.59
N THR A 58 -11.28 10.08 -21.77
CA THR A 58 -11.64 11.43 -21.33
C THR A 58 -13.14 11.50 -21.10
N ALA A 59 -13.66 12.58 -20.51
CA ALA A 59 -15.11 12.80 -20.44
C ALA A 59 -15.70 13.00 -21.84
N ALA A 60 -16.92 12.48 -22.06
CA ALA A 60 -17.58 12.61 -23.36
C ALA A 60 -17.86 14.07 -23.69
N HIS A 61 -18.28 14.87 -22.71
CA HIS A 61 -18.53 16.29 -22.89
C HIS A 61 -17.27 17.08 -23.30
N CYS A 62 -16.07 16.56 -23.03
CA CYS A 62 -14.82 17.13 -23.52
C CYS A 62 -14.54 16.77 -24.99
N ALA A 63 -15.04 15.63 -25.49
CA ALA A 63 -14.68 15.09 -26.81
C ALA A 63 -15.87 14.98 -27.78
N PHE A 64 -17.07 15.43 -27.40
CA PHE A 64 -18.30 15.24 -28.15
C PHE A 64 -18.32 15.98 -29.50
N LEU A 65 -18.05 15.25 -30.58
CA LEU A 65 -17.86 15.74 -31.95
C LEU A 65 -18.82 15.07 -32.95
N ASN A 66 -20.13 15.28 -32.79
CA ASN A 66 -21.18 15.25 -33.84
C ASN A 66 -22.58 15.21 -33.17
N TYR A 67 -23.59 15.99 -33.53
CA TYR A 67 -24.01 16.42 -34.86
C TYR A 67 -24.54 17.86 -34.81
N THR A 68 -23.79 18.81 -35.36
CA THR A 68 -24.08 20.27 -35.38
C THR A 68 -23.66 21.04 -34.12
N ASP A 69 -22.37 20.98 -33.78
CA ASP A 69 -21.65 22.02 -32.99
C ASP A 69 -21.39 21.62 -31.54
N MET A 70 -20.13 21.27 -31.23
CA MET A 70 -19.63 21.55 -29.89
C MET A 70 -19.49 23.07 -29.81
N LEU A 71 -20.16 23.66 -28.83
CA LEU A 71 -20.26 25.10 -28.66
C LEU A 71 -19.18 25.53 -27.66
N VAL A 72 -18.13 26.21 -28.12
CA VAL A 72 -17.20 26.92 -27.21
C VAL A 72 -17.85 28.24 -26.86
N ARG A 73 -18.01 28.54 -25.56
CA ARG A 73 -18.58 29.81 -25.10
C ARG A 73 -17.53 30.92 -25.26
N CYS A 74 -17.65 31.71 -26.31
CA CYS A 74 -16.89 32.95 -26.42
C CYS A 74 -17.59 34.05 -25.63
N ASN A 75 -16.91 34.56 -24.60
CA ASN A 75 -17.36 35.74 -23.86
C ASN A 75 -16.63 36.97 -24.40
N PHE A 76 -17.37 38.00 -24.78
CA PHE A 76 -16.80 39.29 -25.18
C PHE A 76 -17.45 40.42 -24.39
N ALA A 77 -16.64 41.42 -24.05
CA ALA A 77 -17.12 42.69 -23.57
C ALA A 77 -17.26 43.63 -24.79
N GLU A 78 -18.46 44.16 -25.04
CA GLU A 78 -18.57 45.34 -25.91
C GLU A 78 -18.19 46.58 -25.10
N GLU A 79 -17.31 47.42 -25.65
CA GLU A 79 -16.69 48.59 -24.99
C GLU A 79 -17.67 49.69 -24.51
N MET A 80 -18.99 49.50 -24.47
CA MET A 80 -19.91 50.54 -24.01
C MET A 80 -21.08 50.12 -23.12
N HIS A 81 -21.31 48.83 -22.84
CA HIS A 81 -22.32 48.42 -21.87
C HIS A 81 -21.90 47.13 -21.15
N GLU A 82 -22.13 47.06 -19.84
CA GLU A 82 -21.90 45.89 -18.94
C GLU A 82 -22.76 44.65 -19.28
N ASN A 83 -23.08 44.44 -20.56
CA ASN A 83 -23.80 43.27 -21.04
C ASN A 83 -22.77 42.25 -21.55
N PHE A 84 -22.55 41.19 -20.78
CA PHE A 84 -21.77 40.04 -21.22
C PHE A 84 -22.54 39.28 -22.32
N HIS A 85 -22.05 39.34 -23.55
CA HIS A 85 -22.55 38.51 -24.64
C HIS A 85 -21.74 37.23 -24.74
N SER A 86 -22.41 36.08 -24.66
CA SER A 86 -21.83 34.77 -24.91
C SER A 86 -22.26 34.27 -26.29
N GLN A 87 -21.30 34.08 -27.20
CA GLN A 87 -21.53 33.43 -28.48
C GLN A 87 -20.94 32.03 -28.46
N TRP A 88 -21.70 31.07 -28.94
CA TRP A 88 -21.29 29.69 -28.98
C TRP A 88 -20.73 29.34 -30.37
N MET A 89 -19.48 28.84 -30.45
CA MET A 89 -18.77 28.57 -31.71
C MET A 89 -18.57 27.08 -31.98
N ARG A 90 -18.70 26.66 -33.25
CA ARG A 90 -18.55 25.26 -33.72
C ARG A 90 -17.09 24.79 -33.67
N PHE A 91 -16.84 23.55 -33.23
CA PHE A 91 -15.50 22.95 -33.18
C PHE A 91 -15.39 21.64 -34.00
N SER A 92 -14.19 21.34 -34.51
CA SER A 92 -13.84 20.11 -35.25
C SER A 92 -12.63 19.40 -34.63
N THR A 93 -12.54 18.07 -34.77
CA THR A 93 -11.37 17.23 -34.42
C THR A 93 -10.02 17.83 -34.83
N LYS A 94 -9.96 18.60 -35.92
CA LYS A 94 -8.74 19.26 -36.42
C LYS A 94 -8.10 20.23 -35.44
N GLN A 95 -8.86 20.70 -34.46
CA GLN A 95 -8.45 21.71 -33.50
C GLN A 95 -8.09 21.13 -32.12
N LEU A 96 -8.16 19.79 -31.97
CA LEU A 96 -7.79 19.09 -30.73
C LEU A 96 -6.29 18.79 -30.73
N SER A 97 -5.60 19.28 -29.71
CA SER A 97 -4.23 18.86 -29.36
C SER A 97 -4.24 18.08 -28.06
N ILE A 98 -3.44 17.01 -27.98
CA ILE A 98 -3.31 16.20 -26.77
C ILE A 98 -1.84 16.20 -26.35
N PHE A 99 -1.56 16.60 -25.11
CA PHE A 99 -0.22 16.60 -24.53
C PHE A 99 -0.10 15.46 -23.52
N ILE A 100 0.91 14.60 -23.68
CA ILE A 100 1.12 13.41 -22.85
C ILE A 100 2.57 13.37 -22.38
N GLY A 101 2.78 13.10 -21.09
CA GLY A 101 4.11 13.05 -20.49
C GLY A 101 4.73 14.42 -20.16
N PHE A 102 3.93 15.48 -20.16
CA PHE A 102 4.35 16.81 -19.71
C PHE A 102 4.09 16.94 -18.20
N ASP A 103 5.02 17.55 -17.47
CA ASP A 103 4.87 17.97 -16.07
C ASP A 103 4.75 19.51 -15.95
N ASP A 104 5.43 20.24 -16.83
CA ASP A 104 5.34 21.68 -17.02
C ASP A 104 5.14 21.99 -18.51
N LEU A 105 4.06 22.70 -18.86
CA LEU A 105 3.74 23.02 -20.26
C LEU A 105 4.69 24.04 -20.90
N GLU A 106 5.41 24.85 -20.12
CA GLU A 106 6.35 25.85 -20.62
C GLU A 106 7.79 25.37 -20.55
N ASN A 107 8.18 24.70 -19.46
CA ASN A 107 9.56 24.28 -19.20
C ASN A 107 9.69 22.75 -19.11
N ASN A 108 9.07 22.03 -20.03
CA ASN A 108 9.15 20.57 -20.07
C ASN A 108 10.58 20.09 -20.35
N THR A 109 11.15 19.28 -19.45
CA THR A 109 12.46 18.64 -19.64
C THR A 109 12.36 17.21 -20.16
N ASN A 110 11.14 16.67 -20.34
CA ASN A 110 10.95 15.31 -20.81
C ASN A 110 11.05 15.20 -22.34
N GLU A 111 12.15 14.63 -22.83
CA GLU A 111 12.38 14.36 -24.25
C GLU A 111 11.40 13.35 -24.87
N ASN A 112 10.73 12.54 -24.05
CA ASN A 112 9.74 11.55 -24.50
C ASN A 112 8.30 12.07 -24.45
N ALA A 113 8.08 13.35 -24.13
CA ALA A 113 6.75 13.93 -24.11
C ALA A 113 6.19 14.06 -25.54
N VAL A 114 4.90 13.79 -25.71
CA VAL A 114 4.27 13.74 -27.04
C VAL A 114 3.11 14.72 -27.13
N MET A 115 3.09 15.50 -28.20
CA MET A 115 1.99 16.37 -28.57
C MET A 115 1.32 15.83 -29.85
N LEU A 116 0.10 15.31 -29.71
CA LEU A 116 -0.72 14.77 -30.79
C LEU A 116 -1.64 15.87 -31.34
N ARG A 117 -1.83 15.95 -32.66
CA ARG A 117 -2.62 17.03 -33.28
C ARG A 117 -3.63 16.51 -34.30
N GLY A 118 -4.91 16.66 -33.96
CA GLY A 118 -6.05 16.45 -34.84
C GLY A 118 -6.02 15.12 -35.60
N GLU A 119 -6.54 15.15 -36.83
CA GLU A 119 -6.75 13.95 -37.67
C GLU A 119 -5.45 13.23 -38.08
N LYS A 120 -4.29 13.86 -37.92
CA LYS A 120 -3.00 13.24 -38.22
C LYS A 120 -2.67 12.13 -37.23
N ASP A 121 -2.95 12.37 -35.95
CA ASP A 121 -2.55 11.51 -34.84
C ASP A 121 -3.74 10.82 -34.16
N ILE A 122 -4.95 11.36 -34.34
CA ILE A 122 -6.20 10.84 -33.79
C ILE A 122 -6.98 10.12 -34.90
N LYS A 123 -7.12 8.80 -34.76
CA LYS A 123 -7.83 7.94 -35.71
C LYS A 123 -9.35 8.08 -35.57
N ASN A 124 -9.85 7.94 -34.35
CA ASN A 124 -11.28 8.01 -34.04
C ASN A 124 -11.48 8.59 -32.64
N ILE A 125 -12.63 9.25 -32.44
CA ILE A 125 -13.17 9.55 -31.11
C ILE A 125 -14.49 8.81 -31.02
N ILE A 126 -14.57 7.87 -30.10
CA ILE A 126 -15.67 6.93 -29.97
C ILE A 126 -16.45 7.27 -28.71
N LEU A 127 -17.74 7.48 -28.89
CA LEU A 127 -18.69 7.77 -27.83
C LEU A 127 -19.62 6.56 -27.63
N PRO A 128 -20.08 6.31 -26.39
CA PRO A 128 -21.15 5.34 -26.13
C PRO A 128 -22.39 5.70 -26.93
N SER A 129 -23.08 4.70 -27.48
CA SER A 129 -24.26 4.95 -28.30
C SER A 129 -25.44 5.55 -27.51
N GLU A 130 -25.40 5.37 -26.20
CA GLU A 130 -26.34 5.86 -25.20
C GLU A 130 -26.07 7.31 -24.78
N PHE A 131 -24.89 7.85 -25.09
CA PHE A 131 -24.55 9.24 -24.81
C PHE A 131 -25.22 10.15 -25.86
N THR A 132 -26.07 11.07 -25.41
CA THR A 132 -26.86 11.93 -26.31
C THR A 132 -26.72 13.40 -25.96
N SER A 133 -26.80 14.28 -26.96
CA SER A 133 -26.69 15.74 -26.78
C SER A 133 -27.78 16.33 -25.87
N SER A 134 -28.92 15.66 -25.73
CA SER A 134 -29.99 16.06 -24.80
C SER A 134 -29.60 15.90 -23.33
N GLN A 135 -28.62 15.04 -23.00
CA GLN A 135 -28.13 14.87 -21.64
C GLN A 135 -27.29 16.07 -21.17
N LEU A 136 -26.46 16.65 -22.05
CA LEU A 136 -25.59 17.80 -21.74
C LEU A 136 -26.37 19.01 -21.19
N ASN A 137 -27.57 19.26 -21.72
CA ASN A 137 -28.41 20.41 -21.34
C ASN A 137 -29.47 20.07 -20.28
N SER A 138 -29.47 18.83 -19.76
CA SER A 138 -30.55 18.35 -18.88
C SER A 138 -30.39 18.78 -17.41
N GLY A 139 -29.21 19.30 -17.02
CA GLY A 139 -28.87 19.56 -15.62
C GLY A 139 -28.80 18.29 -14.76
N LYS A 140 -28.79 17.10 -15.38
CA LYS A 140 -28.68 15.79 -14.72
C LYS A 140 -27.25 15.29 -14.79
N ALA A 141 -26.89 14.40 -13.86
CA ALA A 141 -25.68 13.61 -13.92
C ALA A 141 -25.66 12.79 -15.21
N LEU A 142 -24.59 12.94 -15.99
CA LEU A 142 -24.47 12.39 -17.33
C LEU A 142 -24.13 10.90 -17.27
N LYS A 143 -25.10 10.04 -17.61
CA LYS A 143 -24.84 8.61 -17.81
C LYS A 143 -23.97 8.44 -19.06
N TYR A 144 -22.96 7.57 -18.99
CA TYR A 144 -22.04 7.29 -20.10
C TYR A 144 -21.20 8.49 -20.57
N ASP A 145 -20.87 9.42 -19.67
CA ASP A 145 -19.97 10.57 -19.96
C ASP A 145 -18.50 10.17 -20.05
N TYR A 146 -18.16 9.34 -21.04
CA TYR A 146 -16.79 9.02 -21.40
C TYR A 146 -16.64 8.96 -22.93
N ALA A 147 -15.45 9.30 -23.42
CA ALA A 147 -15.04 9.11 -24.80
C ALA A 147 -13.73 8.34 -24.86
N ILE A 148 -13.61 7.48 -25.87
CA ILE A 148 -12.40 6.73 -26.17
C ILE A 148 -11.72 7.42 -27.36
N ILE A 149 -10.52 7.92 -27.16
CA ILE A 149 -9.69 8.48 -28.23
C ILE A 149 -8.75 7.38 -28.71
N GLN A 150 -8.89 7.00 -29.98
CA GLN A 150 -8.05 6.02 -30.63
C GLN A 150 -6.97 6.72 -31.45
N LEU A 151 -5.71 6.36 -31.22
CA LEU A 151 -4.57 6.93 -31.91
C LEU A 151 -4.29 6.22 -33.24
N VAL A 152 -3.70 6.96 -34.18
CA VAL A 152 -3.20 6.40 -35.45
C VAL A 152 -1.96 5.55 -35.21
N ASN A 153 -1.02 6.05 -34.40
CA ASN A 153 0.23 5.38 -34.07
C ASN A 153 0.32 5.10 -32.56
N PRO A 154 0.94 3.99 -32.14
CA PRO A 154 1.14 3.69 -30.73
C PRO A 154 2.13 4.67 -30.08
N LEU A 155 1.85 5.04 -28.83
CA LEU A 155 2.72 5.82 -27.96
C LEU A 155 3.96 5.01 -27.58
N SER A 156 5.09 5.68 -27.48
CA SER A 156 6.29 5.11 -26.86
C SER A 156 6.11 5.11 -25.35
N LEU A 157 5.93 3.92 -24.76
CA LEU A 157 5.73 3.76 -23.33
C LEU A 157 7.08 3.83 -22.60
N GLY A 158 7.10 4.44 -21.42
CA GLY A 158 8.33 4.68 -20.67
C GLY A 158 8.07 5.14 -19.24
N ALA A 159 9.00 5.86 -18.61
CA ALA A 159 8.80 6.38 -17.25
C ALA A 159 7.76 7.51 -17.17
N TYR A 160 7.57 8.26 -18.25
CA TYR A 160 6.70 9.45 -18.30
C TYR A 160 5.36 9.22 -19.00
N ILE A 161 5.26 8.15 -19.79
CA ILE A 161 4.03 7.77 -20.50
C ILE A 161 3.77 6.30 -20.19
N ARG A 162 2.75 6.03 -19.36
CA ARG A 162 2.35 4.67 -18.99
C ARG A 162 0.84 4.53 -19.01
N PRO A 163 0.29 3.40 -19.49
CA PRO A 163 -1.13 3.13 -19.34
C PRO A 163 -1.46 2.86 -17.87
N ILE A 164 -2.57 3.42 -17.38
CA ILE A 164 -3.11 3.10 -16.06
C ILE A 164 -3.94 1.82 -16.11
N CYS A 165 -3.96 1.04 -15.03
CA CYS A 165 -4.82 -0.14 -14.95
C CYS A 165 -6.29 0.25 -14.78
N LEU A 166 -7.17 -0.47 -15.47
CA LEU A 166 -8.60 -0.44 -15.23
C LEU A 166 -9.03 -1.75 -14.57
N SER A 167 -10.07 -1.67 -13.73
CA SER A 167 -10.63 -2.88 -13.13
C SER A 167 -11.92 -3.32 -13.80
N SER A 168 -12.05 -4.64 -13.94
CA SER A 168 -13.28 -5.30 -14.37
C SER A 168 -14.29 -5.54 -13.23
N ARG A 169 -13.96 -5.24 -11.96
CA ARG A 169 -14.85 -5.45 -10.80
C ARG A 169 -14.98 -4.20 -9.92
N ALA A 170 -16.19 -3.98 -9.42
CA ALA A 170 -16.42 -2.97 -8.39
C ALA A 170 -15.69 -3.36 -7.10
N LEU A 171 -14.92 -2.43 -6.55
CA LEU A 171 -14.36 -2.52 -5.20
C LEU A 171 -15.24 -1.79 -4.21
N ASP A 172 -15.20 -2.21 -2.96
CA ASP A 172 -15.57 -1.32 -1.87
C ASP A 172 -14.43 -0.29 -1.66
N LEU A 173 -14.71 0.92 -2.12
CA LEU A 173 -13.80 2.06 -2.09
C LEU A 173 -14.21 3.09 -1.04
N SER A 174 -15.24 2.77 -0.25
CA SER A 174 -15.79 3.66 0.74
C SER A 174 -14.70 4.09 1.72
N HIS A 175 -14.57 5.40 1.93
CA HIS A 175 -13.61 6.00 2.84
C HIS A 175 -12.12 5.83 2.45
N ARG A 176 -11.80 5.36 1.24
CA ARG A 176 -10.44 5.46 0.69
C ARG A 176 -10.15 6.87 0.19
N LEU A 177 -8.87 7.22 0.10
CA LEU A 177 -8.45 8.43 -0.61
C LEU A 177 -8.18 8.06 -2.06
N GLY A 178 -8.70 8.86 -2.99
CA GLY A 178 -8.37 8.81 -4.40
C GLY A 178 -7.52 10.01 -4.79
N GLN A 179 -6.68 9.84 -5.80
CA GLN A 179 -5.83 10.88 -6.34
C GLN A 179 -6.28 11.24 -7.74
N MET A 180 -6.22 12.52 -8.08
CA MET A 180 -6.62 13.05 -9.37
C MET A 180 -5.56 14.06 -9.79
N ALA A 181 -5.14 13.99 -11.05
CA ALA A 181 -4.14 14.91 -11.57
C ALA A 181 -4.65 15.57 -12.85
N GLY A 182 -4.35 16.86 -13.02
CA GLY A 182 -4.84 17.66 -14.14
C GLY A 182 -4.24 19.07 -14.20
N TRP A 183 -4.59 19.80 -15.26
CA TRP A 183 -4.24 21.22 -15.45
C TRP A 183 -5.49 22.10 -15.39
N GLY A 184 -6.52 21.64 -14.67
CA GLY A 184 -7.70 22.45 -14.40
C GLY A 184 -7.36 23.70 -13.59
N GLN A 185 -8.34 24.57 -13.46
CA GLN A 185 -8.21 25.80 -12.69
C GLN A 185 -7.79 25.52 -11.25
N ILE A 186 -7.03 26.44 -10.68
CA ILE A 186 -6.75 26.52 -9.24
C ILE A 186 -7.30 27.84 -8.71
N LEU A 187 -7.81 27.83 -7.48
CA LEU A 187 -8.27 29.04 -6.81
C LEU A 187 -7.22 29.50 -5.80
N ASN A 188 -6.88 30.78 -5.86
CA ASN A 188 -6.08 31.40 -4.81
C ASN A 188 -6.93 31.71 -3.57
N GLU A 189 -6.29 32.25 -2.54
CA GLU A 189 -6.91 32.63 -1.25
C GLU A 189 -8.08 33.62 -1.39
N LYS A 190 -8.12 34.37 -2.50
CA LYS A 190 -9.18 35.34 -2.81
C LYS A 190 -10.29 34.74 -3.69
N ASN A 191 -10.30 33.43 -3.90
CA ASN A 191 -11.18 32.73 -4.84
C ASN A 191 -11.03 33.19 -6.30
N GLU A 192 -9.88 33.75 -6.66
CA GLU A 192 -9.57 34.09 -8.05
C GLU A 192 -9.04 32.85 -8.76
N ALA A 193 -9.64 32.52 -9.90
CA ALA A 193 -9.25 31.37 -10.71
C ALA A 193 -8.03 31.68 -11.56
N SER A 194 -7.06 30.77 -11.54
CA SER A 194 -5.91 30.77 -12.45
C SER A 194 -5.73 29.40 -13.08
N VAL A 195 -5.10 29.34 -14.24
CA VAL A 195 -4.84 28.08 -14.95
C VAL A 195 -3.34 27.78 -14.85
N PRO A 196 -2.94 26.66 -14.24
CA PRO A 196 -1.54 26.33 -14.04
C PRO A 196 -0.88 25.78 -15.31
N ASN A 197 0.42 26.05 -15.46
CA ASN A 197 1.28 25.39 -16.46
C ASN A 197 1.82 24.05 -15.94
N LYS A 198 2.02 23.95 -14.62
CA LYS A 198 2.47 22.72 -13.96
C LYS A 198 1.29 21.81 -13.68
N LEU A 199 1.51 20.51 -13.84
CA LEU A 199 0.53 19.48 -13.48
C LEU A 199 0.20 19.59 -11.99
N GLN A 200 -1.09 19.64 -11.66
CA GLN A 200 -1.57 19.65 -10.29
C GLN A 200 -2.00 18.26 -9.87
N LEU A 201 -1.77 17.93 -8.61
CA LEU A 201 -2.23 16.71 -7.96
C LEU A 201 -3.18 17.08 -6.83
N LEU A 202 -4.37 16.47 -6.85
CA LEU A 202 -5.42 16.61 -5.85
C LEU A 202 -5.68 15.24 -5.22
N THR A 203 -5.73 15.19 -3.89
CA THR A 203 -6.18 14.01 -3.15
C THR A 203 -7.56 14.27 -2.58
N VAL A 204 -8.52 13.40 -2.87
CA VAL A 204 -9.92 13.54 -2.46
C VAL A 204 -10.43 12.29 -1.75
N PRO A 205 -11.26 12.41 -0.72
CA PRO A 205 -11.92 11.25 -0.11
C PRO A 205 -12.98 10.68 -1.04
N ILE A 206 -12.93 9.37 -1.28
CA ILE A 206 -13.98 8.62 -1.98
C ILE A 206 -15.13 8.38 -1.00
N GLN A 207 -16.32 8.84 -1.37
CA GLN A 207 -17.52 8.72 -0.55
C GLN A 207 -18.25 7.41 -0.87
N GLU A 208 -18.93 6.88 0.14
CA GLU A 208 -19.81 5.72 -0.03
C GLU A 208 -20.92 6.06 -1.05
N THR A 209 -21.12 5.18 -2.02
CA THR A 209 -22.04 5.44 -3.15
C THR A 209 -23.50 5.54 -2.66
N GLU A 210 -23.85 4.79 -1.62
CA GLU A 210 -25.17 4.82 -0.99
C GLU A 210 -25.42 6.15 -0.27
N GLU A 211 -24.48 6.57 0.57
CA GLU A 211 -24.53 7.86 1.26
C GLU A 211 -24.62 9.00 0.25
N CYS A 212 -23.79 8.95 -0.80
CA CYS A 212 -23.77 10.00 -1.82
C CYS A 212 -25.12 10.11 -2.55
N ALA A 213 -25.70 8.99 -3.00
CA ALA A 213 -27.01 9.00 -3.64
C ALA A 213 -28.16 9.42 -2.71
N SER A 214 -27.98 9.28 -1.39
CA SER A 214 -29.00 9.67 -0.42
C SER A 214 -29.20 11.20 -0.33
N ARG A 215 -28.19 11.98 -0.73
CA ARG A 215 -28.17 13.46 -0.65
C ARG A 215 -29.21 14.07 -1.58
N GLU A 216 -30.05 14.95 -1.04
CA GLU A 216 -31.19 15.52 -1.75
C GLU A 216 -30.78 16.28 -3.04
N GLY A 217 -29.64 16.96 -3.00
CA GLY A 217 -29.07 17.64 -4.18
C GLY A 217 -28.69 16.68 -5.32
N LEU A 218 -28.22 15.47 -4.99
CA LEU A 218 -27.79 14.47 -5.98
C LEU A 218 -28.95 13.65 -6.54
N LYS A 219 -30.01 13.47 -5.74
CA LYS A 219 -31.29 12.92 -6.22
C LYS A 219 -31.91 13.79 -7.32
N LYS A 220 -31.84 15.12 -7.19
CA LYS A 220 -32.39 16.08 -8.16
C LYS A 220 -31.75 15.97 -9.54
N ILE A 221 -30.47 15.60 -9.59
CA ILE A 221 -29.73 15.43 -10.84
C ILE A 221 -29.75 13.99 -11.36
N SER A 222 -30.62 13.10 -10.85
CA SER A 222 -30.71 11.71 -11.32
C SER A 222 -29.40 10.90 -11.17
N PHE A 223 -28.67 11.10 -10.06
CA PHE A 223 -27.50 10.28 -9.73
C PHE A 223 -27.87 8.79 -9.71
N ASP A 224 -27.10 7.96 -10.40
CA ASP A 224 -27.32 6.52 -10.51
C ASP A 224 -26.12 5.78 -9.94
N GLN A 225 -26.34 5.05 -8.84
CA GLN A 225 -25.29 4.34 -8.10
C GLN A 225 -24.59 3.24 -8.92
N LYS A 226 -25.22 2.76 -10.01
CA LYS A 226 -24.60 1.80 -10.91
C LYS A 226 -23.47 2.45 -11.71
N PHE A 227 -23.70 3.65 -12.22
CA PHE A 227 -22.79 4.33 -13.14
C PHE A 227 -21.88 5.34 -12.44
N HIS A 228 -22.37 5.95 -11.38
CA HIS A 228 -21.71 7.07 -10.73
C HIS A 228 -21.12 6.69 -9.38
N MET A 229 -20.06 7.40 -9.02
CA MET A 229 -19.47 7.42 -7.69
C MET A 229 -19.11 8.86 -7.33
N CYS A 230 -18.77 9.08 -6.05
CA CYS A 230 -18.49 10.42 -5.54
C CYS A 230 -17.14 10.47 -4.87
N ALA A 231 -16.40 11.56 -5.09
CA ALA A 231 -15.21 11.86 -4.33
C ALA A 231 -15.10 13.38 -4.08
N GLY A 232 -14.42 13.78 -3.02
CA GLY A 232 -14.27 15.19 -2.65
C GLY A 232 -15.34 15.70 -1.68
N GLY A 233 -15.59 17.01 -1.72
CA GLY A 233 -16.41 17.75 -0.75
C GLY A 233 -15.57 18.47 0.32
N ARG A 234 -16.20 19.30 1.17
CA ARG A 234 -15.53 20.08 2.24
C ARG A 234 -14.37 20.95 1.72
N SER A 235 -14.62 21.67 0.62
CA SER A 235 -13.67 22.56 -0.09
C SER A 235 -12.50 21.86 -0.79
N GLN A 236 -12.61 20.56 -1.09
CA GLN A 236 -11.68 19.83 -1.94
C GLN A 236 -12.46 19.18 -3.09
N GLY A 237 -12.03 19.43 -4.32
CA GLY A 237 -12.68 18.94 -5.53
C GLY A 237 -11.94 19.40 -6.78
N GLY A 238 -12.27 18.78 -7.89
CA GLY A 238 -11.83 19.24 -9.21
C GLY A 238 -12.43 20.59 -9.54
N LEU A 239 -11.84 21.26 -10.51
CA LEU A 239 -12.33 22.52 -11.03
C LEU A 239 -12.47 22.45 -12.55
N ALA A 240 -12.90 23.56 -13.15
CA ALA A 240 -13.03 23.64 -14.60
C ALA A 240 -11.69 23.29 -15.27
N GLY A 241 -11.72 22.29 -16.16
CA GLY A 241 -10.56 21.76 -16.86
C GLY A 241 -10.01 20.43 -16.35
N ASP A 242 -10.42 19.99 -15.16
CA ASP A 242 -10.07 18.65 -14.66
C ASP A 242 -10.98 17.54 -15.21
N SER A 243 -12.08 17.89 -15.87
CA SER A 243 -13.01 16.94 -16.49
C SER A 243 -12.27 15.90 -17.34
N GLY A 244 -12.58 14.62 -17.12
CA GLY A 244 -11.94 13.48 -17.78
C GLY A 244 -10.69 12.93 -17.10
N SER A 245 -10.21 13.56 -16.03
CA SER A 245 -9.12 13.02 -15.20
C SER A 245 -9.49 11.69 -14.53
N ALA A 246 -8.48 10.86 -14.29
CA ALA A 246 -8.63 9.61 -13.56
C ALA A 246 -8.68 9.87 -12.05
N LEU A 247 -9.68 9.29 -11.38
CA LEU A 247 -9.64 9.06 -9.94
C LEU A 247 -8.87 7.75 -9.70
N VAL A 248 -7.65 7.90 -9.22
CA VAL A 248 -6.67 6.84 -9.06
C VAL A 248 -6.63 6.36 -7.62
N ILE A 249 -6.62 5.05 -7.44
CA ILE A 249 -6.23 4.42 -6.17
C ILE A 249 -5.03 3.52 -6.42
N GLU A 250 -4.22 3.33 -5.39
CA GLU A 250 -3.15 2.34 -5.41
C GLU A 250 -3.62 1.08 -4.67
N VAL A 251 -3.51 -0.07 -5.34
CA VAL A 251 -3.80 -1.39 -4.78
C VAL A 251 -2.60 -2.28 -5.08
N SER A 252 -1.93 -2.77 -4.03
CA SER A 252 -0.75 -3.65 -4.15
C SER A 252 0.34 -3.07 -5.08
N GLY A 253 0.67 -1.78 -4.93
CA GLY A 253 1.72 -1.11 -5.72
C GLY A 253 1.34 -0.79 -7.18
N ARG A 254 0.09 -1.04 -7.59
CA ARG A 254 -0.42 -0.73 -8.93
C ARG A 254 -1.48 0.37 -8.85
N ALA A 255 -1.35 1.35 -9.74
CA ALA A 255 -2.33 2.43 -9.90
C ALA A 255 -3.52 1.95 -10.74
N TYR A 256 -4.73 2.07 -10.18
CA TYR A 256 -5.99 1.76 -10.84
C TYR A 256 -6.84 3.02 -10.97
N ALA A 257 -7.28 3.34 -12.18
CA ALA A 257 -8.33 4.34 -12.38
C ALA A 257 -9.68 3.69 -12.06
N VAL A 258 -10.30 4.13 -10.97
CA VAL A 258 -11.59 3.61 -10.49
C VAL A 258 -12.77 4.51 -10.88
N GLY A 259 -12.48 5.78 -11.15
CA GLY A 259 -13.44 6.76 -11.63
C GLY A 259 -12.84 7.62 -12.74
N LEU A 260 -13.70 8.15 -13.60
CA LEU A 260 -13.38 9.19 -14.57
C LEU A 260 -14.17 10.44 -14.18
N PHE A 261 -13.51 11.57 -14.01
CA PHE A 261 -14.17 12.78 -13.53
C PHE A 261 -15.17 13.31 -14.57
N SER A 262 -16.46 13.35 -14.22
CA SER A 262 -17.54 13.68 -15.16
C SER A 262 -18.15 15.05 -14.89
N MET A 263 -18.59 15.33 -13.65
CA MET A 263 -19.37 16.53 -13.40
C MET A 263 -19.01 17.19 -12.07
N LEU A 264 -18.77 18.50 -12.15
CA LEU A 264 -18.76 19.43 -11.03
C LEU A 264 -20.19 19.60 -10.50
N THR A 265 -20.41 19.37 -9.20
CA THR A 265 -21.75 19.53 -8.61
C THR A 265 -22.10 20.99 -8.25
N THR A 266 -21.30 21.97 -8.70
CA THR A 266 -21.25 23.32 -8.13
C THR A 266 -21.56 24.44 -9.13
N ASN A 267 -22.86 24.63 -9.43
CA ASN A 267 -23.39 25.95 -9.83
C ASN A 267 -24.20 26.62 -8.68
N SER A 268 -23.97 26.19 -7.44
CA SER A 268 -24.76 26.59 -6.26
C SER A 268 -23.87 27.30 -5.22
N PRO A 269 -24.40 28.29 -4.46
CA PRO A 269 -23.67 29.00 -3.39
C PRO A 269 -23.14 28.11 -2.24
N PHE A 270 -23.32 26.79 -2.30
CA PHE A 270 -22.83 25.80 -1.34
C PHE A 270 -21.52 25.10 -1.80
N ARG A 271 -20.56 25.86 -2.36
CA ARG A 271 -19.25 25.36 -2.86
C ARG A 271 -18.54 24.41 -1.89
N ASN A 272 -18.75 24.57 -0.58
CA ASN A 272 -17.98 23.91 0.45
C ASN A 272 -18.50 22.52 0.89
N ILE A 273 -19.56 21.95 0.29
CA ILE A 273 -20.24 20.78 0.90
C ILE A 273 -20.41 19.57 -0.03
N MET A 274 -20.57 19.78 -1.34
CA MET A 274 -20.94 18.71 -2.27
C MET A 274 -19.72 18.01 -2.87
N PRO A 275 -19.73 16.67 -3.02
CA PRO A 275 -18.68 15.94 -3.71
C PRO A 275 -18.79 16.09 -5.22
N ASP A 276 -17.70 15.82 -5.90
CA ASP A 276 -17.65 15.67 -7.36
C ASP A 276 -18.16 14.32 -7.81
N ILE A 277 -18.66 14.25 -9.05
CA ILE A 277 -19.24 13.05 -9.64
C ILE A 277 -18.26 12.45 -10.63
N PHE A 278 -17.97 11.17 -10.43
CA PHE A 278 -17.12 10.36 -11.29
C PHE A 278 -17.95 9.24 -11.92
N MET A 279 -17.66 8.92 -13.18
CA MET A 279 -18.16 7.73 -13.86
C MET A 279 -17.29 6.53 -13.46
N LYS A 280 -17.91 5.43 -13.02
CA LYS A 280 -17.18 4.20 -12.67
C LYS A 280 -16.52 3.60 -13.91
N THR A 281 -15.22 3.36 -13.85
CA THR A 281 -14.46 2.81 -15.00
C THR A 281 -14.84 1.37 -15.34
N THR A 282 -15.40 0.62 -14.38
CA THR A 282 -15.94 -0.73 -14.60
C THR A 282 -17.01 -0.78 -15.70
N GLU A 283 -17.80 0.30 -15.84
CA GLU A 283 -18.85 0.39 -16.86
C GLU A 283 -18.30 0.71 -18.27
N MET A 284 -16.99 0.95 -18.41
CA MET A 284 -16.33 1.28 -19.68
C MET A 284 -15.65 0.07 -20.32
N CYS A 285 -15.42 -1.00 -19.56
CA CYS A 285 -14.58 -2.14 -19.96
C CYS A 285 -15.05 -2.83 -21.24
N GLY A 286 -16.35 -3.14 -21.37
CA GLY A 286 -16.87 -3.83 -22.55
C GLY A 286 -16.68 -3.02 -23.85
N THR A 287 -16.86 -1.70 -23.79
CA THR A 287 -16.64 -0.82 -24.93
C THR A 287 -15.15 -0.74 -25.28
N LEU A 288 -14.29 -0.59 -24.27
CA LEU A 288 -12.83 -0.53 -24.45
C LEU A 288 -12.27 -1.79 -25.09
N GLU A 289 -12.68 -2.96 -24.62
CA GLU A 289 -12.27 -4.25 -25.17
C GLU A 289 -12.74 -4.41 -26.63
N THR A 290 -13.97 -4.00 -26.93
CA THR A 290 -14.49 -4.00 -28.30
C THR A 290 -13.66 -3.10 -29.23
N VAL A 291 -13.32 -1.89 -28.77
CA VAL A 291 -12.49 -0.94 -29.54
C VAL A 291 -11.05 -1.44 -29.70
N ASN A 292 -10.54 -2.19 -28.72
CA ASN A 292 -9.21 -2.77 -28.71
C ASN A 292 -9.13 -4.13 -29.44
N GLY A 293 -10.07 -4.43 -30.33
CA GLY A 293 -10.06 -5.66 -31.12
C GLY A 293 -10.30 -6.94 -30.32
N GLY A 294 -10.96 -6.83 -29.15
CA GLY A 294 -11.22 -7.93 -28.22
C GLY A 294 -10.11 -8.18 -27.19
N THR A 295 -9.00 -7.44 -27.24
CA THR A 295 -7.91 -7.58 -26.27
C THR A 295 -8.31 -6.96 -24.93
N PRO A 296 -8.25 -7.72 -23.81
CA PRO A 296 -8.60 -7.23 -22.48
C PRO A 296 -7.80 -5.98 -22.08
N ILE A 297 -8.50 -4.92 -21.68
CA ILE A 297 -7.90 -3.71 -21.07
C ILE A 297 -8.17 -3.68 -19.57
N CYS A 298 -9.37 -4.12 -19.16
CA CYS A 298 -9.75 -4.20 -17.77
C CYS A 298 -9.31 -5.52 -17.17
N LYS A 299 -8.63 -5.47 -16.03
CA LYS A 299 -8.03 -6.65 -15.38
C LYS A 299 -8.69 -6.92 -14.04
N ASN A 300 -8.72 -8.19 -13.65
CA ASN A 300 -9.12 -8.56 -12.29
C ASN A 300 -8.00 -8.21 -11.30
N TYR A 301 -8.33 -7.54 -10.19
CA TYR A 301 -7.38 -7.17 -9.12
C TYR A 301 -6.51 -8.30 -8.59
N PHE A 302 -6.98 -9.55 -8.69
CA PHE A 302 -6.37 -10.71 -8.06
C PHE A 302 -6.02 -11.84 -9.04
N LYS A 303 -6.14 -11.65 -10.37
CA LYS A 303 -5.99 -12.80 -11.28
C LYS A 303 -5.22 -12.64 -12.59
N GLU A 304 -4.70 -11.47 -12.95
CA GLU A 304 -3.94 -11.33 -14.20
C GLU A 304 -2.66 -10.52 -14.00
N ILE A 305 -1.57 -11.25 -13.71
CA ILE A 305 -0.21 -10.82 -14.05
C ILE A 305 -0.14 -10.87 -15.58
N ASP A 306 -0.36 -9.72 -16.22
CA ASP A 306 -0.34 -9.66 -17.67
C ASP A 306 1.09 -9.44 -18.19
N ILE A 307 1.50 -10.39 -19.02
CA ILE A 307 2.87 -10.72 -19.44
C ILE A 307 3.44 -9.69 -20.44
N GLU A 308 2.66 -8.68 -20.86
CA GLU A 308 3.08 -7.72 -21.89
C GLU A 308 4.02 -6.61 -21.39
N CYS A 309 3.99 -6.29 -20.08
CA CYS A 309 4.98 -5.37 -19.49
C CYS A 309 6.31 -6.09 -19.17
N TYR A 310 6.30 -7.42 -19.19
CA TYR A 310 7.44 -8.26 -18.87
C TYR A 310 8.39 -8.45 -20.06
N SER A 311 7.90 -8.38 -21.30
CA SER A 311 8.73 -8.62 -22.50
C SER A 311 9.77 -7.52 -22.73
N ILE A 312 9.43 -6.26 -22.48
CA ILE A 312 10.32 -5.11 -22.70
C ILE A 312 11.46 -5.07 -21.66
N LEU A 313 11.24 -5.61 -20.46
CA LEU A 313 12.27 -5.68 -19.42
C LEU A 313 13.13 -6.96 -19.49
N ARG A 314 12.68 -7.97 -20.25
CA ARG A 314 13.35 -9.29 -20.33
C ARG A 314 14.53 -9.30 -21.31
N GLU A 315 14.46 -8.58 -22.42
CA GLU A 315 15.56 -8.59 -23.42
C GLU A 315 16.83 -7.90 -22.92
N HIS A 316 16.75 -6.95 -21.98
CA HIS A 316 17.93 -6.29 -21.42
C HIS A 316 18.52 -6.96 -20.17
N ARG A 317 17.79 -7.86 -19.50
CA ARG A 317 18.26 -8.50 -18.25
C ARG A 317 18.82 -9.90 -18.43
N ILE A 318 18.48 -10.59 -19.53
CA ILE A 318 19.03 -11.93 -19.82
C ILE A 318 20.55 -11.87 -20.11
N ASP A 319 21.04 -10.81 -20.75
CA ASP A 319 22.48 -10.68 -21.07
C ASP A 319 23.35 -10.34 -19.87
N VAL A 320 22.79 -9.73 -18.81
CA VAL A 320 23.51 -9.41 -17.58
C VAL A 320 23.54 -10.61 -16.64
N ALA A 321 22.43 -11.35 -16.52
CA ALA A 321 22.35 -12.55 -15.69
C ALA A 321 23.19 -13.72 -16.25
N ASN A 322 23.22 -13.90 -17.58
CA ASN A 322 24.05 -14.93 -18.22
C ASN A 322 25.55 -14.63 -18.17
N LYS A 323 25.95 -13.38 -17.91
CA LYS A 323 27.36 -13.01 -17.70
C LYS A 323 27.81 -13.16 -16.24
N ALA A 324 26.87 -13.15 -15.28
CA ALA A 324 27.15 -13.29 -13.86
C ALA A 324 27.16 -14.76 -13.39
N CYS A 325 26.42 -15.65 -14.07
CA CYS A 325 26.43 -17.08 -13.80
C CYS A 325 27.40 -17.82 -14.73
N GLY A 326 28.67 -17.87 -14.36
CA GLY A 326 29.62 -18.82 -14.92
C GLY A 326 29.29 -20.25 -14.48
N GLU A 327 28.96 -21.10 -15.46
CA GLU A 327 29.05 -22.57 -15.44
C GLU A 327 28.77 -23.33 -14.12
N ILE A 328 27.50 -23.45 -13.71
CA ILE A 328 27.03 -24.62 -12.95
C ILE A 328 25.72 -25.11 -13.54
N GLN A 329 25.73 -26.35 -14.05
CA GLN A 329 24.57 -27.01 -14.66
C GLN A 329 23.53 -27.40 -13.59
N CYS A 330 22.53 -26.56 -13.36
CA CYS A 330 21.28 -26.99 -12.71
C CYS A 330 20.34 -27.56 -13.79
N LYS A 331 20.47 -28.85 -14.09
CA LYS A 331 19.43 -29.61 -14.80
C LYS A 331 18.45 -30.16 -13.77
N ASN A 332 17.21 -29.69 -13.86
CA ASN A 332 16.04 -30.19 -13.14
C ASN A 332 15.92 -31.72 -13.22
N LYS A 333 16.02 -32.38 -12.06
CA LYS A 333 15.40 -33.68 -11.80
C LYS A 333 14.28 -33.45 -10.77
N PHE A 334 13.13 -33.01 -11.24
CA PHE A 334 11.87 -33.18 -10.52
C PHE A 334 10.97 -34.06 -11.39
N SER A 335 10.98 -35.35 -11.09
CA SER A 335 9.94 -36.28 -11.53
C SER A 335 9.93 -37.48 -10.59
N ALA A 336 8.78 -37.67 -9.94
CA ALA A 336 8.29 -38.89 -9.31
C ALA A 336 9.07 -39.43 -8.09
N VAL A 337 8.57 -39.11 -6.89
CA VAL A 337 8.58 -40.06 -5.75
C VAL A 337 7.17 -40.12 -5.15
N GLU A 338 6.23 -40.64 -5.94
CA GLU A 338 5.09 -41.37 -5.39
C GLU A 338 5.06 -42.74 -6.06
N SER A 339 5.40 -43.76 -5.28
CA SER A 339 4.98 -45.17 -5.35
C SER A 339 6.12 -46.13 -5.01
N SER A 340 5.75 -47.16 -4.25
CA SER A 340 6.52 -48.34 -3.82
C SER A 340 7.48 -48.17 -2.63
N ASN A 341 6.97 -48.48 -1.43
CA ASN A 341 7.33 -49.73 -0.78
C ASN A 341 6.30 -50.11 0.28
N GLY A 342 5.73 -51.30 0.12
CA GLY A 342 4.80 -51.89 1.08
C GLY A 342 5.53 -52.29 2.36
N TYR A 343 5.01 -51.84 3.49
CA TYR A 343 5.19 -52.50 4.78
C TYR A 343 3.83 -52.55 5.48
N SER A 344 3.56 -53.70 6.07
CA SER A 344 2.30 -54.10 6.68
C SER A 344 1.83 -53.12 7.75
N ALA A 345 0.54 -52.80 7.72
CA ALA A 345 -0.16 -52.13 8.81
C ALA A 345 -0.01 -52.92 10.12
N ASN A 346 0.63 -52.29 11.11
CA ASN A 346 0.40 -52.54 12.52
C ASN A 346 0.94 -51.35 13.33
N GLN A 347 0.08 -50.85 14.23
CA GLN A 347 0.23 -49.70 15.14
C GLN A 347 -0.14 -48.33 14.55
N THR A 348 -1.14 -47.70 15.18
CA THR A 348 -1.54 -46.29 14.98
C THR A 348 -0.42 -45.39 15.49
N GLU A 349 0.64 -45.21 14.70
CA GLU A 349 1.72 -44.27 15.01
C GLU A 349 1.22 -42.82 14.86
N ASN A 350 1.53 -41.99 15.85
CA ASN A 350 1.23 -40.56 15.80
C ASN A 350 2.05 -39.92 14.66
N PRO A 351 1.43 -39.18 13.71
CA PRO A 351 2.16 -38.53 12.62
C PRO A 351 3.34 -37.67 13.09
N ALA A 352 3.24 -37.04 14.26
CA ALA A 352 4.33 -36.26 14.85
C ALA A 352 5.54 -37.12 15.25
N GLU A 353 5.33 -38.34 15.76
CA GLU A 353 6.41 -39.27 16.13
C GLU A 353 7.20 -39.69 14.90
N LYS A 354 6.52 -39.98 13.79
CA LYS A 354 7.17 -40.35 12.52
C LYS A 354 8.07 -39.23 11.98
N TYR A 355 7.62 -37.98 12.04
CA TYR A 355 8.46 -36.85 11.61
C TYR A 355 9.61 -36.60 12.60
N ALA A 356 9.38 -36.72 13.90
CA ALA A 356 10.42 -36.61 14.92
C ALA A 356 11.51 -37.68 14.74
N GLU A 357 11.16 -38.94 14.50
CA GLU A 357 12.12 -40.00 14.19
C GLU A 357 12.93 -39.72 12.92
N ARG A 358 12.30 -39.16 11.89
CA ARG A 358 12.99 -38.77 10.66
C ARG A 358 14.02 -37.68 10.94
N ILE A 359 13.67 -36.68 11.75
CA ILE A 359 14.60 -35.61 12.17
C ILE A 359 15.73 -36.18 13.03
N LEU A 360 15.43 -37.06 14.00
CA LEU A 360 16.45 -37.72 14.83
C LEU A 360 17.47 -38.51 13.99
N LYS A 361 17.01 -39.23 12.96
CA LYS A 361 17.89 -39.93 12.01
C LYS A 361 18.79 -38.97 11.21
N LEU A 362 18.32 -37.75 10.91
CA LEU A 362 19.15 -36.73 10.28
C LEU A 362 20.22 -36.18 11.24
N LEU A 363 19.91 -36.12 12.54
CA LEU A 363 20.86 -35.70 13.59
C LEU A 363 21.89 -36.77 13.97
N GLU A 364 21.71 -38.04 13.54
CA GLU A 364 22.60 -39.16 13.87
C GLU A 364 23.63 -39.50 12.78
N ARG A 365 23.51 -38.94 11.57
CA ARG A 365 24.41 -39.27 10.45
C ARG A 365 25.74 -38.53 10.56
N ASP A 366 26.80 -39.32 10.69
CA ASP A 366 28.20 -38.96 10.97
C ASP A 366 28.81 -37.87 10.06
N ASP A 367 29.79 -37.14 10.61
CA ASP A 367 30.59 -36.04 10.01
C ASP A 367 31.52 -36.49 8.86
N SER A 368 31.14 -37.51 8.08
CA SER A 368 31.85 -37.84 6.84
C SER A 368 31.66 -36.72 5.82
N GLU A 369 32.74 -36.37 5.11
CA GLU A 369 32.94 -35.20 4.22
C GLU A 369 31.85 -34.91 3.16
N ASP A 370 30.83 -35.77 3.01
CA ASP A 370 29.74 -35.65 2.04
C ASP A 370 28.41 -35.10 2.61
N ASN A 371 28.26 -34.92 3.94
CA ASN A 371 26.95 -34.58 4.54
C ASN A 371 26.80 -33.09 4.91
N VAL A 372 26.69 -32.23 3.90
CA VAL A 372 26.80 -30.76 4.06
C VAL A 372 25.51 -30.07 4.59
N TYR A 373 24.34 -30.73 4.71
CA TYR A 373 23.07 -30.02 4.90
C TYR A 373 21.97 -30.66 5.79
N PRO A 374 22.26 -31.14 7.02
CA PRO A 374 21.19 -31.64 7.91
C PRO A 374 20.17 -30.54 8.25
N ALA A 375 20.60 -29.28 8.42
CA ALA A 375 19.70 -28.17 8.74
C ALA A 375 18.66 -27.89 7.63
N TYR A 376 19.06 -27.90 6.35
CA TYR A 376 18.13 -27.70 5.24
C TYR A 376 17.13 -28.85 5.13
N GLN A 377 17.57 -30.10 5.29
CA GLN A 377 16.66 -31.25 5.24
C GLN A 377 15.64 -31.24 6.38
N ILE A 378 16.05 -30.77 7.57
CA ILE A 378 15.14 -30.57 8.70
C ILE A 378 14.15 -29.45 8.37
N LEU A 379 14.62 -28.32 7.86
CA LEU A 379 13.75 -27.21 7.46
C LEU A 379 12.74 -27.63 6.40
N ASP A 380 13.15 -28.34 5.35
CA ASP A 380 12.25 -28.83 4.28
C ASP A 380 11.12 -29.70 4.84
N ILE A 381 11.41 -30.51 5.87
CA ILE A 381 10.38 -31.27 6.59
C ILE A 381 9.44 -30.29 7.30
N LEU A 382 9.96 -29.34 8.07
CA LEU A 382 9.15 -28.44 8.90
C LEU A 382 8.29 -27.48 8.07
N ILE A 383 8.80 -26.91 6.97
CA ILE A 383 8.02 -25.99 6.11
C ILE A 383 6.91 -26.71 5.33
N SER A 384 7.02 -28.04 5.15
CA SER A 384 5.96 -28.85 4.54
C SER A 384 4.78 -29.13 5.48
N LEU A 385 4.88 -28.70 6.74
CA LEU A 385 3.91 -28.92 7.81
C LEU A 385 3.35 -27.57 8.31
N ASN A 386 2.21 -27.61 9.00
CA ASN A 386 1.72 -26.45 9.73
C ASN A 386 2.43 -26.30 11.08
N PHE A 387 2.49 -25.06 11.60
CA PHE A 387 3.14 -24.74 12.87
C PHE A 387 2.63 -25.56 14.06
N SER A 388 1.32 -25.79 14.17
CA SER A 388 0.76 -26.65 15.23
C SER A 388 1.36 -28.06 15.23
N THR A 389 1.61 -28.63 14.04
CA THR A 389 2.27 -29.94 13.91
C THR A 389 3.75 -29.86 14.25
N CYS A 390 4.44 -28.80 13.84
CA CYS A 390 5.85 -28.56 14.20
C CYS A 390 6.03 -28.45 15.72
N HIS A 391 5.13 -27.76 16.42
CA HIS A 391 5.16 -27.67 17.89
C HIS A 391 4.98 -29.04 18.56
N LEU A 392 4.03 -29.85 18.07
CA LEU A 392 3.84 -31.22 18.56
C LEU A 392 5.08 -32.09 18.31
N ILE A 393 5.70 -31.98 17.13
CA ILE A 393 6.95 -32.68 16.79
C ILE A 393 8.07 -32.29 17.75
N GLY A 394 8.20 -30.99 18.08
CA GLY A 394 9.20 -30.50 19.03
C GLY A 394 9.08 -31.10 20.43
N GLN A 395 7.87 -31.46 20.84
CA GLN A 395 7.56 -32.04 22.16
C GLN A 395 7.70 -33.56 22.23
N VAL A 396 7.84 -34.25 21.09
CA VAL A 396 8.00 -35.71 21.05
C VAL A 396 9.19 -36.14 21.89
N GLN A 397 8.97 -37.11 22.77
CA GLN A 397 9.98 -37.65 23.68
C GLN A 397 10.72 -38.82 23.02
N HIS A 398 12.04 -38.79 23.07
CA HIS A 398 12.92 -39.88 22.66
C HIS A 398 14.02 -40.06 23.70
N HIS A 399 14.16 -41.28 24.27
CA HIS A 399 15.11 -41.55 25.37
C HIS A 399 15.04 -40.57 26.56
N ASN A 400 13.83 -40.17 26.97
CA ASN A 400 13.55 -39.20 28.05
C ASN A 400 14.04 -37.76 27.80
N GLU A 401 14.31 -37.39 26.55
CA GLU A 401 14.50 -36.00 26.14
C GLU A 401 13.54 -35.63 25.01
N SER A 402 13.15 -34.36 24.93
CA SER A 402 12.34 -33.87 23.80
C SER A 402 13.21 -33.72 22.54
N LEU A 403 12.59 -33.76 21.37
CA LEU A 403 13.29 -33.47 20.11
C LEU A 403 14.01 -32.11 20.14
N ILE A 404 13.37 -31.09 20.73
CA ILE A 404 13.98 -29.78 20.96
C ILE A 404 15.30 -29.91 21.72
N GLU A 405 15.35 -30.73 22.76
CA GLU A 405 16.56 -30.92 23.56
C GLU A 405 17.63 -31.71 22.79
N SER A 406 17.22 -32.71 22.01
CA SER A 406 18.15 -33.42 21.11
C SER A 406 18.77 -32.48 20.06
N ILE A 407 17.97 -31.59 19.45
CA ILE A 407 18.46 -30.56 18.51
C ILE A 407 19.40 -29.59 19.22
N ARG A 408 19.05 -29.13 20.42
CA ARG A 408 19.90 -28.27 21.25
C ARG A 408 21.26 -28.89 21.54
N LYS A 409 21.34 -30.20 21.78
CA LYS A 409 22.61 -30.88 22.08
C LYS A 409 23.42 -31.22 20.83
N LYS A 410 22.76 -31.66 19.75
CA LYS A 410 23.44 -32.24 18.58
C LYS A 410 23.74 -31.23 17.47
N MET A 411 22.94 -30.18 17.29
CA MET A 411 23.22 -29.18 16.25
C MET A 411 24.24 -28.13 16.70
N PRO A 412 25.17 -27.71 15.80
CA PRO A 412 26.08 -26.59 16.06
C PRO A 412 25.32 -25.32 16.42
N ASN A 413 25.88 -24.53 17.34
CA ASN A 413 25.31 -23.22 17.68
C ASN A 413 25.39 -22.28 16.47
N GLY A 414 24.40 -21.38 16.34
CA GLY A 414 24.30 -20.44 15.24
C GLY A 414 22.87 -20.34 14.72
N GLY A 415 22.65 -19.45 13.75
CA GLY A 415 21.29 -19.13 13.30
C GLY A 415 20.52 -20.31 12.69
N GLN A 416 21.18 -21.32 12.11
CA GLN A 416 20.48 -22.44 11.48
C GLN A 416 19.75 -23.29 12.53
N LYS A 417 20.42 -23.52 13.66
CA LYS A 417 19.85 -24.18 14.83
C LYS A 417 18.73 -23.33 15.44
N GLU A 418 18.96 -22.03 15.57
CA GLU A 418 17.97 -21.10 16.12
C GLU A 418 16.69 -21.06 15.28
N LEU A 419 16.82 -20.98 13.96
CA LEU A 419 15.70 -21.04 13.02
C LEU A 419 14.90 -22.35 13.18
N ILE A 420 15.57 -23.49 13.20
CA ILE A 420 14.88 -24.79 13.39
C ILE A 420 14.18 -24.85 14.74
N LEU A 421 14.85 -24.43 15.82
CA LEU A 421 14.27 -24.43 17.16
C LEU A 421 13.06 -23.47 17.24
N SER A 422 13.13 -22.30 16.60
CA SER A 422 12.03 -21.33 16.58
C SER A 422 10.76 -21.86 15.90
N LEU A 423 10.89 -22.73 14.89
CA LEU A 423 9.76 -23.41 14.25
C LEU A 423 9.14 -24.51 15.14
N LEU A 424 9.89 -25.02 16.12
CA LEU A 424 9.47 -26.10 17.01
C LEU A 424 8.92 -25.60 18.35
N TYR A 425 9.30 -24.41 18.81
CA TYR A 425 8.72 -23.81 20.01
C TYR A 425 7.30 -23.33 19.76
N GLU A 426 6.40 -23.55 20.72
CA GLU A 426 5.11 -22.88 20.71
C GLU A 426 5.30 -21.36 20.68
N SER A 427 4.51 -20.66 19.87
CA SER A 427 4.52 -19.20 19.73
C SER A 427 4.66 -18.44 21.06
N ALA A 428 3.88 -18.83 22.08
CA ALA A 428 3.91 -18.18 23.39
C ALA A 428 5.23 -18.38 24.15
N ILE A 429 5.86 -19.56 24.00
CA ILE A 429 7.18 -19.88 24.57
C ILE A 429 8.26 -19.06 23.86
N TYR A 430 8.18 -18.96 22.54
CA TYR A 430 9.15 -18.22 21.75
C TYR A 430 9.10 -16.71 22.01
N ASP A 431 7.89 -16.12 22.08
CA ASP A 431 7.70 -14.72 22.46
C ASP A 431 8.12 -14.48 23.93
N ALA A 432 7.81 -15.39 24.86
CA ALA A 432 8.27 -15.28 26.25
C ALA A 432 9.81 -15.30 26.35
N THR A 433 10.46 -16.15 25.56
CA THR A 433 11.92 -16.23 25.49
C THR A 433 12.52 -14.95 24.88
N SER A 434 11.90 -14.42 23.84
CA SER A 434 12.31 -13.16 23.21
C SER A 434 12.21 -11.99 24.18
N LEU A 435 11.12 -11.90 24.95
CA LEU A 435 10.93 -10.87 25.99
C LEU A 435 11.92 -11.02 27.16
N TYR A 436 12.25 -12.25 27.56
CA TYR A 436 13.26 -12.48 28.58
C TYR A 436 14.63 -12.02 28.08
N ASN A 437 15.04 -12.44 26.90
CA ASN A 437 16.33 -12.02 26.32
C ASN A 437 16.42 -10.50 26.13
N ALA A 438 15.30 -9.83 25.81
CA ALA A 438 15.23 -8.38 25.68
C ALA A 438 15.46 -7.62 26.99
N MET A 439 15.24 -8.24 28.15
CA MET A 439 15.44 -7.62 29.47
C MET A 439 16.64 -8.20 30.24
N MET A 440 17.37 -9.13 29.62
CA MET A 440 18.47 -9.82 30.27
C MET A 440 19.80 -9.15 29.98
N GLY A 441 20.48 -8.72 31.05
CA GLY A 441 21.85 -8.21 30.99
C GLY A 441 21.94 -6.73 31.29
N ILE A 442 22.86 -6.03 30.61
CA ILE A 442 23.02 -4.58 30.76
C ILE A 442 22.22 -3.91 29.65
N GLY A 443 21.24 -3.09 30.04
CA GLY A 443 20.33 -2.44 29.12
C GLY A 443 19.13 -3.31 28.79
N THR A 444 18.22 -2.74 28.01
CA THR A 444 16.96 -3.33 27.62
C THR A 444 16.82 -3.18 26.10
N ASP A 445 16.18 -4.14 25.43
CA ASP A 445 15.78 -4.03 24.03
C ASP A 445 14.32 -3.56 23.97
N GLU A 446 14.14 -2.23 24.00
CA GLU A 446 12.82 -1.61 23.97
C GLU A 446 12.07 -1.88 22.67
N GLU A 447 12.78 -2.18 21.57
CA GLU A 447 12.17 -2.44 20.27
C GLU A 447 11.48 -3.81 20.23
N ILE A 448 12.11 -4.85 20.78
CA ILE A 448 11.49 -6.17 20.95
C ILE A 448 10.31 -6.10 21.92
N LEU A 449 10.48 -5.45 23.09
CA LEU A 449 9.41 -5.28 24.07
C LEU A 449 8.18 -4.61 23.44
N THR A 450 8.41 -3.51 22.73
CA THR A 450 7.35 -2.74 22.09
C THR A 450 6.67 -3.57 21.01
N GLU A 451 7.41 -4.16 20.07
CA GLU A 451 6.82 -4.87 18.93
C GLU A 451 5.94 -6.03 19.38
N ILE A 452 6.43 -6.85 20.31
CA ILE A 452 5.67 -8.00 20.81
C ILE A 452 4.38 -7.51 21.48
N LEU A 453 4.47 -6.48 22.32
CA LEU A 453 3.30 -6.02 23.08
C LEU A 453 2.26 -5.26 22.24
N ILE A 454 2.65 -4.62 21.12
CA ILE A 454 1.68 -3.89 20.27
C ILE A 454 0.98 -4.77 19.22
N SER A 455 1.62 -5.86 18.79
CA SER A 455 1.17 -6.66 17.65
C SER A 455 0.45 -7.95 18.04
N ARG A 456 0.68 -8.47 19.24
CA ARG A 456 0.02 -9.69 19.74
C ARG A 456 -1.40 -9.38 20.21
N SER A 457 -2.30 -10.33 19.96
CA SER A 457 -3.68 -10.31 20.47
C SER A 457 -3.72 -10.47 21.99
N ASN A 458 -4.85 -10.13 22.62
CA ASN A 458 -5.03 -10.34 24.06
C ASN A 458 -4.85 -11.81 24.46
N ALA A 459 -5.32 -12.74 23.63
CA ALA A 459 -5.16 -14.17 23.87
C ALA A 459 -3.68 -14.58 23.84
N GLN A 460 -2.93 -14.09 22.85
CA GLN A 460 -1.49 -14.31 22.74
C GLN A 460 -0.74 -13.70 23.93
N ILE A 461 -1.01 -12.44 24.31
CA ILE A 461 -0.36 -11.81 25.49
C ILE A 461 -0.62 -12.60 26.77
N ARG A 462 -1.84 -13.11 26.99
CA ARG A 462 -2.12 -13.96 28.16
C ARG A 462 -1.38 -15.29 28.10
N ALA A 463 -1.27 -15.91 26.92
CA ALA A 463 -0.50 -17.13 26.73
C ALA A 463 1.01 -16.89 26.99
N ILE A 464 1.56 -15.79 26.49
CA ILE A 464 2.95 -15.37 26.72
C ILE A 464 3.22 -15.21 28.22
N ARG A 465 2.35 -14.48 28.93
CA ARG A 465 2.49 -14.30 30.39
C ARG A 465 2.50 -15.63 31.14
N LYS A 466 1.64 -16.58 30.73
CA LYS A 466 1.60 -17.92 31.31
C LYS A 466 2.91 -18.67 31.05
N ALA A 467 3.36 -18.72 29.79
CA ALA A 467 4.61 -19.36 29.40
C ALA A 467 5.82 -18.75 30.12
N TYR A 468 5.84 -17.43 30.31
CA TYR A 468 6.90 -16.72 31.02
C TYR A 468 7.05 -17.19 32.47
N VAL A 469 5.93 -17.33 33.20
CA VAL A 469 5.92 -17.85 34.58
C VAL A 469 6.39 -19.31 34.62
N GLU A 470 5.99 -20.12 33.63
CA GLU A 470 6.38 -21.52 33.56
C GLU A 470 7.88 -21.69 33.27
N LEU A 471 8.46 -20.85 32.41
CA LEU A 471 9.87 -20.92 31.99
C LEU A 471 10.84 -20.27 32.98
N TYR A 472 10.48 -19.10 33.51
CA TYR A 472 11.40 -18.25 34.27
C TYR A 472 11.02 -18.12 35.74
N HIS A 473 9.89 -18.71 36.16
CA HIS A 473 9.40 -18.65 37.54
C HIS A 473 9.20 -17.22 38.08
N GLU A 474 8.98 -16.28 37.16
CA GLU A 474 8.78 -14.86 37.44
C GLU A 474 7.58 -14.33 36.65
N ASP A 475 6.89 -13.32 37.18
CA ASP A 475 5.80 -12.66 36.47
C ASP A 475 6.37 -11.63 35.47
N LEU A 476 6.00 -11.76 34.20
CA LEU A 476 6.50 -10.89 33.13
C LEU A 476 6.27 -9.39 33.42
N LYS A 477 5.14 -9.02 34.04
CA LYS A 477 4.88 -7.62 34.38
C LYS A 477 5.86 -7.14 35.45
N LYS A 478 6.15 -7.96 36.47
CA LYS A 478 7.15 -7.63 37.49
C LYS A 478 8.55 -7.44 36.89
N HIS A 479 8.93 -8.27 35.92
CA HIS A 479 10.22 -8.11 35.25
C HIS A 479 10.26 -6.78 34.48
N ILE A 480 9.22 -6.47 33.70
CA ILE A 480 9.09 -5.17 33.01
C ILE A 480 9.14 -3.99 34.01
N ASP A 481 8.50 -4.11 35.17
CA ASP A 481 8.54 -3.09 36.23
C ASP A 481 9.94 -2.92 36.86
N GLY A 482 10.78 -3.96 36.83
CA GLY A 482 12.15 -3.92 37.31
C GLY A 482 13.14 -3.36 36.28
N ASP A 483 12.85 -3.56 34.99
CA ASP A 483 13.78 -3.24 33.90
C ASP A 483 13.46 -1.91 33.18
N THR A 484 12.21 -1.44 33.27
CA THR A 484 11.76 -0.19 32.64
C THR A 484 11.25 0.81 33.67
N SER A 485 11.24 2.11 33.32
CA SER A 485 10.78 3.16 34.24
C SER A 485 9.95 4.26 33.55
N GLY A 486 9.37 5.15 34.35
CA GLY A 486 8.65 6.33 33.88
C GLY A 486 7.46 6.02 32.98
N ALA A 487 7.16 6.96 32.06
CA ALA A 487 6.03 6.86 31.15
C ALA A 487 6.08 5.63 30.23
N TYR A 488 7.29 5.15 29.89
CA TYR A 488 7.45 3.95 29.07
C TYR A 488 6.96 2.70 29.80
N ASN A 489 7.35 2.51 31.07
CA ASN A 489 6.82 1.43 31.90
C ASN A 489 5.28 1.49 32.02
N VAL A 490 4.71 2.68 32.19
CA VAL A 490 3.25 2.87 32.27
C VAL A 490 2.58 2.41 30.97
N LEU A 491 3.15 2.75 29.81
CA LEU A 491 2.65 2.32 28.51
C LEU A 491 2.73 0.79 28.35
N LEU A 492 3.87 0.17 28.65
CA LEU A 492 4.05 -1.29 28.57
C LEU A 492 3.11 -2.03 29.53
N THR A 493 2.93 -1.52 30.75
CA THR A 493 1.98 -2.05 31.74
C THR A 493 0.55 -2.09 31.20
N LYS A 494 0.14 -1.09 30.42
CA LYS A 494 -1.19 -1.08 29.80
C LYS A 494 -1.30 -2.06 28.64
N LEU A 495 -0.24 -2.24 27.84
CA LEU A 495 -0.23 -3.23 26.75
C LEU A 495 -0.27 -4.67 27.29
N ILE A 496 0.57 -5.01 28.27
CA ILE A 496 0.63 -6.35 28.86
C ILE A 496 -0.62 -6.74 29.66
N ALA A 497 -1.45 -5.76 30.03
CA ALA A 497 -2.74 -6.01 30.66
C ALA A 497 -3.73 -6.74 29.73
N ALA A 498 -3.48 -6.78 28.40
CA ALA A 498 -4.28 -7.53 27.43
C ALA A 498 -5.78 -7.16 27.45
N ASN A 499 -6.05 -5.85 27.45
CA ASN A 499 -7.38 -5.24 27.51
C ASN A 499 -7.76 -4.50 26.21
N ARG A 500 -7.11 -4.82 25.09
CA ARG A 500 -7.40 -4.18 23.80
C ARG A 500 -8.76 -4.64 23.27
N LYS A 501 -9.59 -3.74 22.74
CA LYS A 501 -10.78 -4.17 21.98
C LYS A 501 -10.34 -4.83 20.69
N GLU A 502 -10.90 -5.99 20.33
CA GLU A 502 -10.55 -6.73 19.10
C GLU A 502 -11.70 -6.71 18.08
N SER A 503 -12.53 -5.66 18.11
CA SER A 503 -13.63 -5.47 17.16
C SER A 503 -13.11 -5.14 15.76
N ALA A 504 -13.74 -5.75 14.75
CA ALA A 504 -13.52 -5.45 13.34
C ALA A 504 -14.25 -4.17 12.87
N THR A 505 -15.21 -3.66 13.65
CA THR A 505 -16.01 -2.47 13.33
C THR A 505 -15.39 -1.19 13.89
N VAL A 506 -15.66 -0.07 13.23
CA VAL A 506 -15.17 1.26 13.60
C VAL A 506 -16.36 2.17 13.91
N ASN A 507 -16.27 2.93 15.00
CA ASN A 507 -17.21 3.98 15.35
C ASN A 507 -16.56 5.34 15.03
N ILE A 508 -17.05 5.99 13.98
CA ILE A 508 -16.51 7.26 13.48
C ILE A 508 -16.78 8.40 14.46
N ASP A 509 -17.98 8.50 15.04
CA ASP A 509 -18.32 9.55 16.03
C ASP A 509 -17.40 9.49 17.24
N LYS A 510 -17.10 8.27 17.71
CA LYS A 510 -16.15 8.04 18.78
C LYS A 510 -14.73 8.42 18.39
N ALA A 511 -14.30 8.14 17.15
CA ALA A 511 -12.98 8.55 16.67
C ALA A 511 -12.85 10.08 16.62
N LEU A 512 -13.90 10.79 16.20
CA LEU A 512 -13.96 12.25 16.21
C LEU A 512 -13.93 12.82 17.64
N GLN A 513 -14.59 12.16 18.60
CA GLN A 513 -14.56 12.53 20.03
C GLN A 513 -13.21 12.22 20.69
N ASP A 514 -12.53 11.16 20.27
CA ASP A 514 -11.26 10.71 20.83
C ASP A 514 -10.07 11.52 20.27
N ALA A 515 -10.16 12.04 19.04
CA ALA A 515 -9.07 12.79 18.40
C ALA A 515 -8.57 14.01 19.20
N PRO A 516 -9.42 14.85 19.81
CA PRO A 516 -8.97 15.94 20.70
C PRO A 516 -8.13 15.49 21.90
N ILE A 517 -8.34 14.27 22.42
CA ILE A 517 -7.54 13.73 23.53
C ILE A 517 -6.08 13.61 23.13
N LEU A 518 -5.82 13.22 21.87
CA LEU A 518 -4.45 13.11 21.33
C LEU A 518 -3.77 14.48 21.18
N PHE A 519 -4.54 15.54 20.89
CA PHE A 519 -4.02 16.90 20.84
C PHE A 519 -3.75 17.47 22.24
N ALA A 520 -4.64 17.16 23.19
CA ALA A 520 -4.67 17.75 24.52
C ALA A 520 -3.62 17.21 25.49
N VAL A 521 -2.95 16.10 25.15
CA VAL A 521 -1.89 15.49 25.97
C VAL A 521 -0.80 16.51 26.30
N HIS A 522 -0.48 16.61 27.60
CA HIS A 522 0.40 17.58 28.27
C HIS A 522 0.04 19.09 28.10
N LYS A 523 -0.39 19.56 26.92
CA LYS A 523 -0.75 20.97 26.66
C LYS A 523 -2.02 21.46 27.35
N LEU A 524 -3.03 20.61 27.49
CA LEU A 524 -4.34 20.97 28.06
C LEU A 524 -4.64 20.21 29.37
N GLY A 525 -3.61 19.61 29.99
CA GLY A 525 -3.74 18.90 31.26
C GLY A 525 -4.35 17.49 31.16
N VAL A 526 -4.42 16.89 29.96
CA VAL A 526 -4.70 15.45 29.85
C VAL A 526 -3.48 14.69 30.36
N ASP A 527 -3.69 13.86 31.38
CA ASP A 527 -2.64 13.03 31.96
C ASP A 527 -2.24 11.87 31.03
N GLU A 528 -1.01 11.39 31.23
CA GLU A 528 -0.44 10.27 30.47
C GLU A 528 -1.26 8.99 30.65
N GLU A 529 -1.93 8.83 31.78
CA GLU A 529 -2.76 7.66 32.06
C GLU A 529 -3.95 7.58 31.10
N THR A 530 -4.69 8.68 30.94
CA THR A 530 -5.83 8.78 30.03
C THR A 530 -5.38 8.61 28.59
N PHE A 531 -4.28 9.26 28.22
CA PHE A 531 -3.71 9.18 26.88
C PHE A 531 -3.26 7.75 26.54
N PHE A 532 -2.43 7.10 27.36
CA PHE A 532 -1.98 5.74 27.09
C PHE A 532 -3.10 4.72 27.16
N THR A 533 -4.14 4.95 27.98
CA THR A 533 -5.34 4.09 27.95
C THR A 533 -6.00 4.15 26.58
N LYS A 534 -6.10 5.33 25.96
CA LYS A 534 -6.66 5.47 24.61
C LYS A 534 -5.82 4.73 23.56
N MET A 535 -4.50 4.87 23.64
CA MET A 535 -3.56 4.26 22.68
C MET A 535 -3.50 2.73 22.76
N THR A 536 -3.74 2.16 23.95
CA THR A 536 -3.56 0.71 24.19
C THR A 536 -4.86 -0.09 24.26
N SER A 537 -5.99 0.53 24.61
CA SER A 537 -7.25 -0.18 24.82
C SER A 537 -8.18 -0.25 23.60
N GLU A 538 -8.04 0.64 22.62
CA GLU A 538 -8.89 0.63 21.43
C GLU A 538 -8.40 -0.39 20.38
N SER A 539 -9.32 -0.87 19.54
CA SER A 539 -8.96 -1.77 18.44
C SER A 539 -8.06 -1.05 17.45
N GLN A 540 -7.16 -1.79 16.78
CA GLN A 540 -6.22 -1.20 15.83
C GLN A 540 -6.94 -0.39 14.74
N LYS A 541 -8.09 -0.89 14.25
CA LYS A 541 -8.93 -0.18 13.28
C LYS A 541 -9.54 1.10 13.84
N GLN A 542 -10.06 1.07 15.07
CA GLN A 542 -10.62 2.25 15.74
C GLN A 542 -9.54 3.30 16.01
N LEU A 543 -8.36 2.86 16.44
CA LEU A 543 -7.23 3.73 16.73
C LEU A 543 -6.72 4.40 15.45
N ASN A 544 -6.61 3.65 14.34
CA ASN A 544 -6.31 4.20 13.02
C ASN A 544 -7.34 5.25 12.58
N GLU A 545 -8.65 4.99 12.74
CA GLU A 545 -9.67 6.01 12.43
C GLU A 545 -9.57 7.22 13.36
N THR A 546 -9.10 7.05 14.60
CA THR A 546 -8.84 8.17 15.51
C THR A 546 -7.67 9.02 15.01
N PHE A 547 -6.59 8.41 14.49
CA PHE A 547 -5.50 9.15 13.83
C PHE A 547 -5.94 9.83 12.54
N ARG A 548 -6.77 9.17 11.74
CA ARG A 548 -7.38 9.77 10.54
C ARG A 548 -8.30 10.93 10.91
N SER A 549 -9.02 10.82 12.01
CA SER A 549 -9.87 11.89 12.55
C SER A 549 -9.03 13.04 13.09
N TYR A 550 -7.91 12.77 13.77
CA TYR A 550 -6.94 13.78 14.21
C TYR A 550 -6.43 14.61 13.01
N ALA A 551 -5.99 13.94 11.95
CA ALA A 551 -5.53 14.60 10.72
C ALA A 551 -6.60 15.43 9.98
N ARG A 552 -7.88 15.37 10.38
CA ARG A 552 -8.95 16.23 9.83
C ARG A 552 -9.05 17.58 10.55
N PHE A 553 -8.53 17.71 11.76
CA PHE A 553 -8.73 18.87 12.63
C PHE A 553 -7.44 19.59 13.00
N TYR A 554 -6.29 18.95 12.84
CA TYR A 554 -4.99 19.47 13.27
C TYR A 554 -4.01 19.42 12.09
N ASP A 555 -3.23 20.49 11.93
CA ASP A 555 -2.29 20.65 10.82
C ASP A 555 -1.00 19.83 11.00
N ASP A 556 -0.57 19.63 12.25
CA ASP A 556 0.56 18.76 12.57
C ASP A 556 0.17 17.29 12.35
N THR A 557 1.07 16.47 11.84
CA THR A 557 0.86 15.02 11.82
C THR A 557 0.81 14.47 13.25
N ILE A 558 0.15 13.32 13.44
CA ILE A 558 0.12 12.70 14.77
C ILE A 558 1.54 12.35 15.26
N GLU A 559 2.44 12.00 14.34
CA GLU A 559 3.86 11.78 14.63
C GLU A 559 4.56 13.06 15.09
N GLN A 560 4.34 14.20 14.41
CA GLN A 560 4.88 15.50 14.82
C GLN A 560 4.34 15.90 16.20
N LYS A 561 3.05 15.68 16.44
CA LYS A 561 2.44 15.92 17.74
C LYS A 561 3.08 15.06 18.83
N PHE A 562 3.29 13.77 18.59
CA PHE A 562 3.93 12.91 19.58
C PHE A 562 5.39 13.29 19.80
N ALA A 563 6.13 13.67 18.76
CA ALA A 563 7.51 14.12 18.88
C ALA A 563 7.65 15.45 19.64
N ALA A 564 6.61 16.28 19.65
CA ALA A 564 6.59 17.53 20.42
C ALA A 564 6.32 17.31 21.92
N GLU A 565 5.61 16.24 22.30
CA GLU A 565 5.18 15.99 23.68
C GLU A 565 5.97 14.86 24.37
N PHE A 566 6.52 13.92 23.60
CA PHE A 566 7.24 12.75 24.10
C PHE A 566 8.62 12.62 23.46
N GLY A 567 9.55 12.00 24.18
CA GLY A 567 10.88 11.65 23.68
C GLY A 567 11.28 10.23 24.08
N GLY A 568 12.47 9.81 23.67
CA GLY A 568 13.03 8.49 24.00
C GLY A 568 12.11 7.32 23.62
N ASP A 569 12.11 6.29 24.46
CA ASP A 569 11.43 5.01 24.19
C ASP A 569 9.91 5.16 24.12
N VAL A 570 9.36 6.14 24.83
CA VAL A 570 7.92 6.48 24.75
C VAL A 570 7.55 6.92 23.35
N LEU A 571 8.32 7.84 22.77
CA LEU A 571 8.06 8.34 21.42
C LEU A 571 8.20 7.21 20.39
N GLN A 572 9.24 6.39 20.52
CA GLN A 572 9.45 5.24 19.63
C GLN A 572 8.28 4.26 19.70
N ALA A 573 7.82 3.92 20.90
CA ALA A 573 6.70 3.03 21.10
C ALA A 573 5.37 3.61 20.58
N LEU A 574 5.12 4.90 20.78
CA LEU A 574 3.93 5.56 20.22
C LEU A 574 3.96 5.57 18.69
N ASN A 575 5.13 5.82 18.08
CA ASN A 575 5.29 5.75 16.63
C ASN A 575 5.06 4.32 16.12
N ALA A 576 5.55 3.30 16.82
CA ALA A 576 5.30 1.90 16.48
C ALA A 576 3.80 1.57 16.56
N ILE A 577 3.09 2.05 17.59
CA ILE A 577 1.62 1.92 17.69
C ILE A 577 0.92 2.57 16.50
N VAL A 578 1.33 3.79 16.11
CA VAL A 578 0.75 4.50 14.96
C VAL A 578 0.97 3.72 13.66
N GLN A 579 2.20 3.30 13.40
CA GLN A 579 2.56 2.56 12.19
C GLN A 579 1.79 1.24 12.10
N HIS A 580 1.79 0.46 13.18
CA HIS A 580 1.09 -0.82 13.24
C HIS A 580 -0.44 -0.63 13.11
N ALA A 581 -1.04 0.38 13.74
CA ALA A 581 -2.47 0.65 13.60
C ALA A 581 -2.84 1.05 12.16
N ARG A 582 -1.97 1.83 11.48
CA ARG A 582 -2.19 2.29 10.10
C ARG A 582 -2.13 1.13 9.11
N ASN A 583 -1.07 0.34 9.18
CA ASN A 583 -0.85 -0.81 8.31
C ASN A 583 0.13 -1.80 8.98
N PRO A 584 -0.36 -2.89 9.58
CA PRO A 584 0.50 -3.90 10.21
C PRO A 584 1.52 -4.50 9.24
N ALA A 585 1.12 -4.76 7.99
CA ALA A 585 2.00 -5.34 6.99
C ALA A 585 3.16 -4.40 6.63
N ARG A 586 2.86 -3.11 6.49
CA ARG A 586 3.88 -2.06 6.29
C ARG A 586 4.84 -1.97 7.46
N TYR A 587 4.33 -1.99 8.70
CA TYR A 587 5.15 -1.93 9.90
C TYR A 587 6.16 -3.08 9.96
N PHE A 588 5.73 -4.32 9.72
CA PHE A 588 6.64 -5.46 9.70
C PHE A 588 7.58 -5.47 8.49
N ALA A 589 7.13 -4.96 7.33
CA ALA A 589 7.99 -4.79 6.16
C ALA A 589 9.14 -3.80 6.43
N ASP A 590 8.87 -2.69 7.12
CA ASP A 590 9.90 -1.72 7.52
C ASP A 590 10.87 -2.31 8.55
N ARG A 591 10.37 -3.08 9.52
CA ARG A 591 11.23 -3.80 10.48
C ARG A 591 12.12 -4.84 9.80
N LEU A 592 11.58 -5.64 8.88
CA LEU A 592 12.36 -6.58 8.08
C LEU A 592 13.45 -5.87 7.26
N SER A 593 13.13 -4.73 6.66
CA SER A 593 14.09 -3.93 5.87
C SER A 593 15.23 -3.41 6.76
N THR A 594 14.88 -2.95 7.97
CA THR A 594 15.85 -2.47 8.95
C THR A 594 16.76 -3.60 9.42
N ALA A 595 16.19 -4.73 9.84
CA ALA A 595 16.96 -5.90 10.30
C ALA A 595 17.93 -6.42 9.22
N ILE A 596 17.49 -6.50 7.96
CA ILE A 596 18.37 -6.96 6.86
C ILE A 596 19.54 -5.99 6.65
N LYS A 597 19.27 -4.68 6.65
CA LYS A 597 20.31 -3.65 6.47
C LYS A 597 21.31 -3.61 7.62
N GLU A 598 20.86 -3.77 8.85
CA GLU A 598 21.74 -3.77 10.02
C GLU A 598 22.67 -4.99 10.03
N ILE A 599 22.19 -6.17 9.61
CA ILE A 599 23.03 -7.36 9.41
C ILE A 599 24.11 -7.11 8.35
N ASP A 600 23.77 -6.46 7.24
CA ASP A 600 24.74 -6.10 6.18
C ASP A 600 25.83 -5.15 6.71
N ILE A 601 25.43 -4.13 7.48
CA ILE A 601 26.37 -3.19 8.10
C ILE A 601 27.30 -3.90 9.09
N GLU A 602 26.76 -4.77 9.95
CA GLU A 602 27.56 -5.58 10.87
C GLU A 602 28.56 -6.45 10.10
N ASN A 603 28.11 -7.21 9.11
CA ASN A 603 28.97 -8.07 8.30
C ASN A 603 30.12 -7.28 7.66
N LYS A 604 29.82 -6.12 7.06
CA LYS A 604 30.84 -5.21 6.49
C LYS A 604 31.80 -4.66 7.53
N ALA A 605 31.34 -4.36 8.74
CA ALA A 605 32.20 -3.91 9.84
C ALA A 605 33.11 -5.04 10.34
N PHE A 606 32.59 -6.26 10.49
CA PHE A 606 33.34 -7.44 10.93
C PHE A 606 34.42 -7.87 9.94
N ILE A 607 34.12 -7.86 8.63
CA ILE A 607 35.09 -8.17 7.55
C ILE A 607 36.28 -7.20 7.58
N ASN A 608 36.03 -5.93 7.92
CA ASN A 608 37.09 -4.92 8.03
C ASN A 608 37.91 -5.03 9.33
N LEU A 609 37.38 -5.69 10.37
CA LEU A 609 38.00 -5.79 11.69
C LEU A 609 38.76 -7.11 11.94
N MET A 610 38.52 -8.18 11.18
CA MET A 610 39.22 -9.46 11.42
C MET A 610 39.64 -10.22 10.16
N ASN A 611 40.96 -10.30 9.94
CA ASN A 611 41.66 -11.34 9.18
C ASN A 611 41.70 -12.70 9.93
N LEU A 612 40.76 -12.95 10.83
CA LEU A 612 40.68 -14.15 11.67
C LEU A 612 39.29 -14.76 11.49
N ARG A 613 39.24 -15.97 10.95
CA ARG A 613 38.05 -16.81 10.77
C ARG A 613 37.40 -17.13 12.13
N ILE A 614 36.66 -16.18 12.70
CA ILE A 614 35.92 -16.29 13.98
C ILE A 614 34.42 -15.99 13.79
N CYS A 615 33.92 -15.89 12.55
CA CYS A 615 32.50 -15.58 12.30
C CYS A 615 31.52 -16.69 12.75
N ASP A 616 32.00 -17.91 13.01
CA ASP A 616 31.12 -19.03 13.38
C ASP A 616 30.78 -19.08 14.88
N ILE A 617 31.26 -18.14 15.71
CA ILE A 617 31.18 -18.23 17.18
C ILE A 617 30.23 -17.21 17.82
N PHE A 618 29.85 -16.13 17.15
CA PHE A 618 28.98 -15.09 17.71
C PHE A 618 27.79 -14.79 16.80
N GLN A 619 26.60 -15.25 17.19
CA GLN A 619 25.35 -14.87 16.54
C GLN A 619 25.00 -13.44 16.93
N SER A 620 24.86 -12.54 15.95
CA SER A 620 24.48 -11.15 16.24
C SER A 620 23.02 -11.06 16.69
N GLN A 621 22.70 -10.01 17.45
CA GLN A 621 21.33 -9.74 17.88
C GLN A 621 20.41 -9.54 16.66
N ASN A 622 20.92 -8.87 15.63
CA ASN A 622 20.17 -8.59 14.41
C ASN A 622 19.80 -9.87 13.63
N GLU A 623 20.67 -10.89 13.60
CA GLU A 623 20.31 -12.20 13.02
C GLU A 623 19.16 -12.87 13.80
N ARG A 624 19.19 -12.83 15.13
CA ARG A 624 18.09 -13.37 15.95
C ARG A 624 16.78 -12.65 15.67
N ASP A 625 16.82 -11.33 15.52
CA ASP A 625 15.65 -10.52 15.23
C ASP A 625 15.07 -10.78 13.85
N LEU A 626 15.92 -10.95 12.83
CA LEU A 626 15.46 -11.34 11.49
C LEU A 626 14.77 -12.72 11.52
N ILE A 627 15.38 -13.72 12.19
CA ILE A 627 14.79 -15.06 12.35
C ILE A 627 13.42 -14.93 13.04
N ARG A 628 13.34 -14.20 14.15
CA ARG A 628 12.10 -14.01 14.91
C ARG A 628 11.01 -13.32 14.10
N LEU A 629 11.35 -12.26 13.35
CA LEU A 629 10.40 -11.58 12.48
C LEU A 629 9.85 -12.55 11.42
N VAL A 630 10.70 -13.22 10.65
CA VAL A 630 10.25 -14.14 9.58
C VAL A 630 9.39 -15.28 10.15
N VAL A 631 9.83 -15.91 11.23
CA VAL A 631 9.14 -17.08 11.82
C VAL A 631 7.79 -16.70 12.41
N THR A 632 7.73 -15.66 13.23
CA THR A 632 6.47 -15.26 13.89
C THR A 632 5.44 -14.74 12.90
N ARG A 633 5.87 -14.12 11.79
CA ARG A 633 4.99 -13.65 10.71
C ARG A 633 4.54 -14.80 9.82
N ALA A 634 5.42 -15.76 9.53
CA ALA A 634 5.03 -16.99 8.83
C ALA A 634 3.93 -17.73 9.60
N GLU A 635 4.07 -17.88 10.91
CA GLU A 635 3.05 -18.53 11.76
C GLU A 635 1.74 -17.74 11.81
N SER A 636 1.82 -16.41 11.77
CA SER A 636 0.62 -15.55 11.77
C SER A 636 -0.12 -15.53 10.43
N GLY A 637 0.50 -16.04 9.36
CA GLY A 637 -0.08 -16.10 8.01
C GLY A 637 -0.17 -14.75 7.31
N ASP A 638 0.50 -13.72 7.81
CA ASP A 638 0.50 -12.35 7.25
C ASP A 638 1.71 -12.08 6.32
N MET A 639 2.63 -13.04 6.19
CA MET A 639 3.77 -13.00 5.27
C MET A 639 3.42 -12.57 3.83
N PRO A 640 2.30 -12.99 3.20
CA PRO A 640 1.95 -12.53 1.87
C PRO A 640 1.70 -11.03 1.78
N THR A 641 1.00 -10.49 2.77
CA THR A 641 0.74 -9.04 2.83
C THR A 641 1.99 -8.25 3.18
N ILE A 642 2.84 -8.79 4.06
CA ILE A 642 4.12 -8.18 4.44
C ILE A 642 5.07 -8.17 3.23
N GLY A 643 5.19 -9.28 2.51
CA GLY A 643 5.99 -9.40 1.30
C GLY A 643 5.60 -8.38 0.24
N ALA A 644 4.30 -8.23 -0.02
CA ALA A 644 3.79 -7.24 -0.95
C ALA A 644 4.10 -5.78 -0.53
N GLU A 645 3.95 -5.43 0.76
CA GLU A 645 4.32 -4.11 1.27
C GLU A 645 5.84 -3.88 1.28
N PHE A 646 6.61 -4.93 1.52
CA PHE A 646 8.07 -4.90 1.48
C PHE A 646 8.56 -4.58 0.06
N GLU A 647 8.06 -5.32 -0.93
CA GLU A 647 8.42 -5.11 -2.33
C GLU A 647 7.97 -3.72 -2.81
N ARG A 648 6.77 -3.29 -2.42
CA ARG A 648 6.24 -1.96 -2.78
C ARG A 648 7.17 -0.83 -2.35
N VAL A 649 7.85 -0.96 -1.21
CA VAL A 649 8.68 0.12 -0.66
C VAL A 649 10.15 -0.03 -0.98
N ASN A 650 10.68 -1.26 -0.93
CA ASN A 650 12.10 -1.50 -1.19
C ASN A 650 12.39 -1.70 -2.68
N GLY A 651 11.36 -1.92 -3.51
CA GLY A 651 11.48 -2.14 -4.96
C GLY A 651 12.04 -3.52 -5.34
N VAL A 652 12.18 -4.41 -4.36
CA VAL A 652 12.73 -5.76 -4.48
C VAL A 652 11.96 -6.73 -3.57
N PRO A 653 11.73 -7.98 -4.01
CA PRO A 653 11.07 -8.98 -3.18
C PRO A 653 11.84 -9.25 -1.88
N LEU A 654 11.11 -9.63 -0.83
CA LEU A 654 11.70 -9.87 0.49
C LEU A 654 12.74 -10.99 0.44
N THR A 655 12.46 -12.10 -0.25
CA THR A 655 13.41 -13.22 -0.31
C THR A 655 14.67 -12.85 -1.06
N VAL A 656 14.54 -12.06 -2.13
CA VAL A 656 15.67 -11.55 -2.90
C VAL A 656 16.56 -10.69 -2.01
N GLN A 657 15.96 -9.79 -1.22
CA GLN A 657 16.70 -8.92 -0.32
C GLN A 657 17.42 -9.69 0.79
N ILE A 658 16.76 -10.70 1.39
CA ILE A 658 17.38 -11.57 2.39
C ILE A 658 18.64 -12.26 1.82
N VAL A 659 18.57 -12.75 0.58
CA VAL A 659 19.68 -13.49 -0.05
C VAL A 659 20.81 -12.57 -0.53
N SER A 660 20.47 -11.37 -1.05
CA SER A 660 21.42 -10.45 -1.66
C SER A 660 22.26 -9.68 -0.66
N GLU A 661 21.68 -9.27 0.48
CA GLU A 661 22.34 -8.35 1.42
C GLU A 661 22.94 -9.04 2.65
N THR A 662 22.71 -10.34 2.83
CA THR A 662 23.26 -11.06 3.99
C THR A 662 24.35 -12.05 3.59
N GLU A 663 25.45 -12.10 4.35
CA GLU A 663 26.47 -13.17 4.26
C GLU A 663 26.16 -14.34 5.20
N LEU A 664 24.93 -14.38 5.71
CA LEU A 664 24.47 -15.29 6.74
C LEU A 664 24.40 -16.73 6.24
N ALA A 665 24.92 -17.67 7.01
CA ALA A 665 24.79 -19.10 6.72
C ALA A 665 23.32 -19.58 6.67
N THR A 666 22.39 -18.79 7.24
CA THR A 666 20.94 -19.07 7.29
C THR A 666 20.13 -18.41 6.19
N LYS A 667 20.71 -17.55 5.34
CA LYS A 667 19.93 -16.69 4.44
C LYS A 667 19.01 -17.44 3.47
N LEU A 668 19.51 -18.55 2.91
CA LEU A 668 18.70 -19.39 2.02
C LEU A 668 17.59 -20.11 2.78
N MET A 669 17.84 -20.52 4.02
CA MET A 669 16.82 -21.12 4.89
C MET A 669 15.72 -20.10 5.23
N LEU A 670 16.10 -18.87 5.54
CA LEU A 670 15.15 -17.78 5.81
C LEU A 670 14.35 -17.37 4.58
N ALA A 671 15.00 -17.27 3.42
CA ALA A 671 14.34 -17.00 2.15
C ALA A 671 13.37 -18.14 1.77
N ASN A 672 13.78 -19.40 1.95
CA ASN A 672 12.91 -20.56 1.71
C ASN A 672 11.69 -20.55 2.65
N LEU A 673 11.88 -20.25 3.94
CA LEU A 673 10.77 -20.12 4.89
C LEU A 673 9.84 -18.97 4.49
N ALA A 674 10.38 -17.80 4.21
CA ALA A 674 9.57 -16.65 3.77
C ALA A 674 8.77 -16.99 2.50
N SER A 675 9.42 -17.59 1.50
CA SER A 675 8.81 -18.02 0.24
C SER A 675 7.69 -19.05 0.45
N ALA A 676 7.93 -20.09 1.26
CA ALA A 676 6.95 -21.15 1.55
C ALA A 676 5.66 -20.63 2.19
N TYR A 677 5.72 -19.48 2.86
CA TYR A 677 4.59 -18.80 3.49
C TYR A 677 4.13 -17.56 2.71
N GLY A 678 4.50 -17.46 1.43
CA GLY A 678 4.03 -16.45 0.48
C GLY A 678 4.71 -15.09 0.62
N GLY A 679 5.89 -15.01 1.21
CA GLY A 679 6.67 -13.77 1.39
C GLY A 679 7.08 -13.06 0.10
N ASP A 680 6.90 -13.69 -1.05
CA ASP A 680 6.92 -13.05 -2.37
C ASP A 680 5.55 -13.25 -3.03
N GLY A 681 5.03 -12.25 -3.76
CA GLY A 681 3.78 -12.41 -4.49
C GLY A 681 3.94 -13.40 -5.64
N ASP A 682 3.15 -14.49 -5.69
CA ASP A 682 3.11 -15.55 -6.72
C ASP A 682 4.27 -15.52 -7.75
N TRP A 683 5.44 -16.01 -7.33
CA TRP A 683 6.55 -16.34 -8.23
C TRP A 683 6.60 -17.87 -8.42
N GLU A 684 5.87 -18.35 -9.44
CA GLU A 684 6.13 -19.60 -10.17
C GLU A 684 6.11 -19.34 -11.68
#